data_AF-A0A815Y6W5-F1
#
_entry.id   AF-A0A815Y6W5-F1
#
_cell.length_a   1.000
_cell.length_b   1.000
_cell.length_c   1.000
_cell.angle_alpha   90.00
_cell.angle_beta   90.00
_cell.angle_gamma   90.00
#
_symmetry.space_group_name_H-M   'P 1'
#
loop_
_entity.id
_entity.type
_entity.pdbx_description
1 polymer ?
#
loop_
_entity_poly.entity_id
_entity_poly.type
_entity_poly.pdbx_seq_one_letter_code
_entity_poly.pdbx_strand_id
1 'polypeptide(L)'
;MPNRFRKRSHILYILVTLNIIFFLVVYRRLILITSSSVISSVDLSIASFNENNLDGQNDLYSSLSSSICYIPTFDPWDQTVAKTIRIKPIYRCPMNKQSLINIIDNTQLVFNQTVNETFYSSSITHCVYLKVGRNSEEKFFRDWSYTLSEPILIVNGRTDSITDVDFVLTRCYNDRQGYFNGTEFCGYKCLNTIKINPVDKKASPTTPKSPGLVYEYIHPLIRLKKPRFSRDVWLNKENSNWISKLLPSSLSNRSPPSVIMVILDAVSDLQARRALPQTLSYLKSQGLFTFQRHAIVGDGTFENIVPMLFGQPSTNYQKPNMNDSRYEFPRTEIKVDKKTKKRYQIKKIVHYPGPYDDYPFILKNFSKLNYTTFFSEEWRESAFYNLKNGFRQQPTDFYLRPYWLALYETMSYNKYGGNSNPKPCYLNKLLHFLSLDWLERFLTVHHKTPDYPTFGIMKMNEMSHDYLERLFWIDYDLKNFFENLFQKNLLNNTILIFCGDHGHRQHRLRQTRIGSFEVKLPFFSMLFPQSYKQQFPQAMKNLKNNEQMLTSWWDVYETLANILKMVEEPNIFDPLLVNWRSTTTGISLFHPIPERNCSSAGIPEKYCPCSRSTPLDITLPVIKELALASIDHITNVKLKSHMHLCLPLELKTIIRAEVEKLVIPKIVNNKTAAVNFTHSYTVLFEVSPSGGIFESRLLYHEQTKKIQLHSDILRVNLYGQTSACIQDKYELRSFCYCISYHQKLKNNQSSSITVQYASNTTVINSTTTIKN
;
A
#
# COMPACT_ATOMS: atom_id res chain seq x y z
N MET A 1 -7.04 51.15 55.88
CA MET A 1 -7.07 50.50 54.55
C MET A 1 -6.39 51.40 53.52
N PRO A 2 -5.12 51.13 53.10
CA PRO A 2 -4.69 51.59 51.76
C PRO A 2 -3.77 50.61 51.00
N ASN A 3 -3.58 49.36 51.45
CA ASN A 3 -2.59 48.44 50.83
C ASN A 3 -3.16 47.44 49.79
N ARG A 4 -4.49 47.35 49.60
CA ARG A 4 -5.10 46.44 48.61
C ARG A 4 -5.31 47.06 47.23
N PHE A 5 -5.38 48.39 47.10
CA PHE A 5 -5.53 49.04 45.79
C PHE A 5 -4.22 49.08 45.00
N ARG A 6 -3.06 49.32 45.65
CA ARG A 6 -1.76 49.41 44.97
C ARG A 6 -1.31 48.12 44.26
N LYS A 7 -1.65 46.93 44.81
CA LYS A 7 -1.30 45.63 44.19
C LYS A 7 -2.11 45.32 42.93
N ARG A 8 -3.37 45.75 42.84
CA ARG A 8 -4.19 45.53 41.64
C ARG A 8 -3.76 46.45 40.48
N SER A 9 -3.33 47.67 40.77
CA SER A 9 -2.77 48.59 39.78
C SER A 9 -1.49 48.05 39.14
N HIS A 10 -0.58 47.46 39.93
CA HIS A 10 0.67 46.89 39.41
C HIS A 10 0.46 45.65 38.55
N ILE A 11 -0.48 44.77 38.90
CA ILE A 11 -0.78 43.61 38.08
C ILE A 11 -1.39 44.04 36.74
N LEU A 12 -2.27 45.05 36.75
CA LEU A 12 -2.85 45.58 35.52
C LEU A 12 -1.78 46.22 34.62
N TYR A 13 -0.86 47.00 35.20
CA TYR A 13 0.28 47.54 34.46
C TYR A 13 1.16 46.45 33.85
N ILE A 14 1.50 45.40 34.60
CA ILE A 14 2.31 44.29 34.07
C ILE A 14 1.59 43.59 32.91
N LEU A 15 0.29 43.35 33.02
CA LEU A 15 -0.49 42.70 31.96
C LEU A 15 -0.60 43.57 30.70
N VAL A 16 -0.76 44.89 30.86
CA VAL A 16 -0.79 45.83 29.73
C VAL A 16 0.59 45.89 29.06
N THR A 17 1.68 45.97 29.83
CA THR A 17 3.04 46.00 29.29
C THR A 17 3.39 44.70 28.55
N LEU A 18 2.99 43.54 29.09
CA LEU A 18 3.19 42.24 28.42
C LEU A 18 2.41 42.14 27.09
N ASN A 19 1.18 42.67 27.04
CA ASN A 19 0.40 42.70 25.80
C ASN A 19 1.01 43.64 24.76
N ILE A 20 1.53 44.81 25.17
CA ILE A 20 2.22 45.73 24.26
C ILE A 20 3.50 45.10 23.71
N ILE A 21 4.30 44.43 24.56
CA ILE A 21 5.51 43.72 24.12
C ILE A 21 5.16 42.60 23.14
N PHE A 22 4.12 41.80 23.43
CA PHE A 22 3.66 40.75 22.51
C PHE A 22 3.23 41.35 21.16
N PHE A 23 2.47 42.45 21.18
CA PHE A 23 2.03 43.13 19.96
C PHE A 23 3.21 43.68 19.16
N LEU A 24 4.23 44.27 19.82
CA LEU A 24 5.44 44.77 19.17
C LEU A 24 6.29 43.63 18.59
N VAL A 25 6.36 42.46 19.23
CA VAL A 25 7.07 41.28 18.71
C VAL A 25 6.35 40.70 17.49
N VAL A 26 5.03 40.62 17.52
CA VAL A 26 4.21 40.17 16.38
C VAL A 26 4.29 41.18 15.23
N TYR A 27 4.20 42.48 15.50
CA TYR A 27 4.33 43.55 14.52
C TYR A 27 5.73 43.60 13.89
N ARG A 28 6.80 43.39 14.67
CA ARG A 28 8.17 43.30 14.16
C ARG A 28 8.37 42.04 13.31
N ARG A 29 7.75 40.91 13.64
CA ARG A 29 7.73 39.71 12.78
C ARG A 29 6.96 39.95 11.48
N LEU A 30 5.84 40.68 11.53
CA LEU A 30 5.09 41.05 10.32
C LEU A 30 5.90 41.98 9.42
N ILE A 31 6.58 42.99 9.99
CA ILE A 31 7.48 43.88 9.22
C ILE A 31 8.64 43.11 8.58
N LEU A 32 9.26 42.16 9.32
CA LEU A 32 10.35 41.34 8.79
C LEU A 32 9.91 40.33 7.73
N ILE A 33 8.64 39.92 7.73
CA ILE A 33 8.03 39.10 6.67
C ILE A 33 7.69 39.97 5.44
N THR A 34 7.39 41.26 5.63
CA THR A 34 7.12 42.19 4.54
C THR A 34 8.37 42.88 3.97
N SER A 35 9.53 42.75 4.59
CA SER A 35 10.78 43.42 4.16
C SER A 35 11.80 42.51 3.46
N SER A 36 11.43 41.29 3.08
CA SER A 36 12.26 40.42 2.22
C SER A 36 11.58 40.16 0.88
N SER A 37 11.37 41.22 0.11
CA SER A 37 10.99 41.15 -1.30
C SER A 37 11.94 42.02 -2.11
N VAL A 38 13.09 41.45 -2.48
CA VAL A 38 13.81 41.89 -3.68
C VAL A 38 13.11 41.20 -4.85
N ILE A 39 12.11 41.88 -5.39
CA ILE A 39 11.46 41.53 -6.67
C ILE A 39 11.98 42.55 -7.67
N SER A 40 12.82 42.10 -8.60
CA SER A 40 13.11 42.83 -9.82
C SER A 40 11.86 42.84 -10.70
N SER A 41 11.41 44.05 -11.00
CA SER A 41 10.44 44.48 -12.01
C SER A 41 10.12 43.47 -13.13
N VAL A 42 8.86 43.03 -13.19
CA VAL A 42 8.20 42.67 -14.44
C VAL A 42 6.92 43.50 -14.52
N ASP A 43 6.86 44.30 -15.58
CA ASP A 43 5.78 45.21 -15.95
C ASP A 43 4.44 44.47 -16.06
N LEU A 44 3.42 45.02 -15.41
CA LEU A 44 2.02 44.60 -15.51
C LEU A 44 1.29 45.63 -16.39
N SER A 45 1.31 45.41 -17.70
CA SER A 45 0.32 46.02 -18.60
C SER A 45 -0.80 45.01 -18.86
N ILE A 46 -1.97 45.32 -18.31
CA ILE A 46 -3.25 44.68 -18.53
C ILE A 46 -3.59 44.78 -20.02
N ALA A 47 -3.70 43.65 -20.71
CA ALA A 47 -4.31 43.54 -22.03
C ALA A 47 -5.53 42.62 -21.95
N SER A 48 -6.69 43.24 -22.15
CA SER A 48 -7.98 42.61 -22.40
C SER A 48 -7.87 41.57 -23.52
N PHE A 49 -8.24 40.33 -23.22
CA PHE A 49 -8.36 39.26 -24.21
C PHE A 49 -9.58 39.54 -25.10
N ASN A 50 -9.33 40.11 -26.28
CA ASN A 50 -10.27 40.13 -27.40
C ASN A 50 -10.09 38.85 -28.22
N GLU A 51 -11.20 38.16 -28.48
CA GLU A 51 -11.36 37.24 -29.60
C GLU A 51 -10.99 37.99 -30.89
N ASN A 52 -9.92 37.60 -31.59
CA ASN A 52 -9.62 37.85 -33.04
C ASN A 52 -8.14 37.71 -33.42
N ASN A 53 -7.35 36.81 -32.81
CA ASN A 53 -6.03 36.44 -33.34
C ASN A 53 -5.89 34.91 -33.41
N LEU A 54 -6.62 34.32 -34.35
CA LEU A 54 -6.33 33.02 -34.93
C LEU A 54 -6.07 33.21 -36.44
N ASP A 55 -5.08 34.03 -36.77
CA ASP A 55 -4.44 33.98 -38.08
C ASP A 55 -3.06 34.63 -37.98
N GLY A 56 -2.01 33.86 -38.29
CA GLY A 56 -0.65 34.39 -38.42
C GLY A 56 0.34 34.02 -37.31
N GLN A 57 0.70 32.73 -37.21
CA GLN A 57 2.09 32.30 -36.98
C GLN A 57 2.24 30.81 -37.34
N ASN A 58 2.37 30.57 -38.65
CA ASN A 58 3.04 29.39 -39.19
C ASN A 58 4.52 29.52 -38.82
N ASP A 59 5.03 28.65 -37.94
CA ASP A 59 6.42 28.12 -37.93
C ASP A 59 6.84 27.40 -36.63
N LEU A 60 5.91 27.02 -35.74
CA LEU A 60 6.23 26.18 -34.56
C LEU A 60 5.37 24.91 -34.41
N TYR A 61 4.86 24.36 -35.52
CA TYR A 61 3.98 23.18 -35.52
C TYR A 61 4.45 22.02 -36.40
N SER A 62 5.74 21.97 -36.78
CA SER A 62 6.26 20.94 -37.69
C SER A 62 7.01 19.76 -37.04
N SER A 63 7.05 19.61 -35.70
CA SER A 63 7.82 18.50 -35.08
C SER A 63 7.20 17.74 -33.90
N LEU A 64 5.89 17.77 -33.69
CA LEU A 64 5.26 17.01 -32.59
C LEU A 64 4.39 15.86 -33.11
N SER A 65 5.08 14.81 -33.56
CA SER A 65 4.59 13.44 -33.42
C SER A 65 4.21 13.20 -31.95
N SER A 66 3.14 12.45 -31.71
CA SER A 66 2.61 12.04 -30.40
C SER A 66 3.54 11.10 -29.59
N SER A 67 4.86 11.24 -29.73
CA SER A 67 5.88 10.36 -29.14
C SER A 67 6.28 10.76 -27.72
N ILE A 68 6.12 12.02 -27.30
CA ILE A 68 6.67 12.52 -26.02
C ILE A 68 5.55 12.68 -24.97
N CYS A 69 5.69 11.96 -23.87
CA CYS A 69 4.79 12.07 -22.72
C CYS A 69 4.85 13.45 -22.06
N TYR A 70 3.69 14.12 -21.95
CA TYR A 70 3.55 15.33 -21.16
C TYR A 70 2.73 15.06 -19.89
N ILE A 71 3.30 15.33 -18.73
CA ILE A 71 2.62 15.31 -17.44
C ILE A 71 2.67 16.74 -16.89
N PRO A 72 1.52 17.37 -16.59
CA PRO A 72 1.51 18.72 -16.03
C PRO A 72 2.23 18.76 -14.67
N THR A 73 2.90 19.88 -14.38
CA THR A 73 3.39 20.16 -13.04
C THR A 73 2.23 20.62 -12.17
N PHE A 74 2.09 20.04 -10.97
CA PHE A 74 1.05 20.39 -10.03
C PHE A 74 1.65 20.95 -8.74
N ASP A 75 1.00 21.96 -8.16
CA ASP A 75 1.24 22.37 -6.79
C ASP A 75 0.72 21.27 -5.85
N PRO A 76 1.57 20.66 -4.98
CA PRO A 76 1.11 19.70 -4.00
C PRO A 76 -0.02 20.25 -3.11
N TRP A 77 -0.10 21.56 -2.88
CA TRP A 77 -1.08 22.22 -2.00
C TRP A 77 -2.19 22.99 -2.74
N ASP A 78 -2.41 22.69 -4.03
CA ASP A 78 -3.50 23.25 -4.81
C ASP A 78 -4.83 23.22 -4.04
N GLN A 79 -5.59 24.30 -4.11
CA GLN A 79 -6.80 24.46 -3.28
C GLN A 79 -7.84 23.36 -3.51
N THR A 80 -7.93 22.80 -4.71
CA THR A 80 -8.85 21.70 -5.02
C THR A 80 -8.47 20.42 -4.27
N VAL A 81 -7.18 20.20 -4.06
CA VAL A 81 -6.63 19.08 -3.29
C VAL A 81 -6.69 19.37 -1.79
N ALA A 82 -6.23 20.54 -1.36
CA ALA A 82 -6.15 20.93 0.05
C ALA A 82 -7.51 20.83 0.76
N LYS A 83 -8.60 21.22 0.09
CA LYS A 83 -9.98 21.10 0.62
C LYS A 83 -10.43 19.66 0.88
N THR A 84 -9.79 18.67 0.26
CA THR A 84 -10.09 17.25 0.46
C THR A 84 -9.31 16.65 1.64
N ILE A 85 -8.24 17.30 2.09
CA ILE A 85 -7.36 16.80 3.15
C ILE A 85 -7.81 17.37 4.49
N ARG A 86 -7.96 16.52 5.49
CA ARG A 86 -8.27 16.92 6.87
C ARG A 86 -7.21 16.36 7.80
N ILE A 87 -6.20 17.17 8.12
CA ILE A 87 -5.12 16.76 9.03
C ILE A 87 -5.70 16.66 10.45
N LYS A 88 -5.69 15.45 11.01
CA LYS A 88 -6.10 15.20 12.40
C LYS A 88 -4.87 15.12 13.30
N PRO A 89 -5.00 15.45 14.60
CA PRO A 89 -3.95 15.19 15.56
C PRO A 89 -3.53 13.72 15.57
N ILE A 90 -2.24 13.47 15.84
CA ILE A 90 -1.69 12.13 15.96
C ILE A 90 -2.43 11.36 17.05
N TYR A 91 -2.92 10.17 16.72
CA TYR A 91 -3.50 9.29 17.72
C TYR A 91 -2.42 8.78 18.68
N ARG A 92 -2.60 9.00 19.99
CA ARG A 92 -1.69 8.50 21.02
C ARG A 92 -2.17 7.16 21.56
N CYS A 93 -1.34 6.14 21.46
CA CYS A 93 -1.64 4.84 22.02
C CYS A 93 -1.66 4.88 23.57
N PRO A 94 -2.41 3.97 24.23
CA PRO A 94 -2.49 3.94 25.69
C PRO A 94 -1.11 3.71 26.33
N MET A 95 -0.71 4.59 27.25
CA MET A 95 0.61 4.51 27.93
C MET A 95 0.63 3.54 29.11
N ASN A 96 -0.53 3.10 29.59
CA ASN A 96 -0.68 2.21 30.75
C ASN A 96 -0.39 0.74 30.43
N LYS A 97 0.06 0.41 29.22
CA LYS A 97 0.38 -0.97 28.81
C LYS A 97 1.72 -1.01 28.11
N GLN A 98 2.75 -1.48 28.80
CA GLN A 98 4.11 -1.62 28.27
C GLN A 98 4.44 -3.08 27.92
N SER A 99 5.41 -3.28 27.03
CA SER A 99 5.97 -4.62 26.77
C SER A 99 6.58 -5.18 28.05
N LEU A 100 6.08 -6.32 28.51
CA LEU A 100 6.51 -6.97 29.75
C LEU A 100 7.72 -7.88 29.55
N ILE A 101 7.96 -8.29 28.31
CA ILE A 101 9.02 -9.22 27.94
C ILE A 101 10.08 -8.46 27.16
N ASN A 102 11.32 -8.55 27.64
CA ASN A 102 12.53 -8.13 26.95
C ASN A 102 13.09 -9.30 26.15
N ILE A 103 13.79 -9.00 25.06
CA ILE A 103 14.50 -10.01 24.27
C ILE A 103 16.00 -9.77 24.43
N ILE A 104 16.71 -10.79 24.91
CA ILE A 104 18.17 -10.78 25.02
C ILE A 104 18.74 -11.64 23.90
N ASP A 105 19.78 -11.14 23.24
CA ASP A 105 20.52 -11.80 22.15
C ASP A 105 19.64 -12.36 21.02
N ASN A 106 18.46 -11.75 20.82
CA ASN A 106 17.42 -12.17 19.87
C ASN A 106 16.97 -13.64 20.02
N THR A 107 17.22 -14.29 21.16
CA THR A 107 16.94 -15.71 21.37
C THR A 107 16.27 -16.00 22.70
N GLN A 108 16.41 -15.14 23.70
CA GLN A 108 15.89 -15.39 25.04
C GLN A 108 14.86 -14.34 25.45
N LEU A 109 13.76 -14.80 26.03
CA LEU A 109 12.73 -13.94 26.60
C LEU A 109 13.03 -13.73 28.08
N VAL A 110 12.99 -12.47 28.51
CA VAL A 110 13.21 -12.10 29.91
C VAL A 110 12.03 -11.29 30.42
N PHE A 111 11.43 -11.79 31.49
CA PHE A 111 10.36 -11.14 32.21
C PHE A 111 10.89 -9.89 32.92
N ASN A 112 10.25 -8.75 32.67
CA ASN A 112 10.63 -7.49 33.27
C ASN A 112 9.78 -7.22 34.52
N GLN A 113 10.34 -7.58 35.69
CA GLN A 113 9.69 -7.40 36.98
C GLN A 113 9.35 -5.93 37.28
N THR A 114 10.23 -4.99 36.93
CA THR A 114 9.96 -3.55 37.11
C THR A 114 8.77 -3.08 36.28
N VAL A 115 8.59 -3.61 35.07
CA VAL A 115 7.40 -3.32 34.25
C VAL A 115 6.14 -3.94 34.85
N ASN A 116 6.22 -5.14 35.42
CA ASN A 116 5.10 -5.75 36.15
C ASN A 116 4.64 -4.86 37.31
N GLU A 117 5.58 -4.41 38.14
CA GLU A 117 5.32 -3.54 39.28
C GLU A 117 4.71 -2.20 38.83
N THR A 118 5.31 -1.57 37.84
CA THR A 118 4.95 -0.20 37.43
C THR A 118 3.67 -0.14 36.60
N PHE A 119 3.46 -1.06 35.66
CA PHE A 119 2.38 -0.99 34.68
C PHE A 119 1.28 -2.03 34.87
N TYR A 120 1.57 -3.08 35.64
CA TYR A 120 0.63 -4.18 35.89
C TYR A 120 0.34 -4.38 37.38
N SER A 121 0.76 -3.46 38.26
CA SER A 121 0.49 -3.50 39.71
C SER A 121 0.91 -4.83 40.36
N SER A 122 2.00 -5.44 39.87
CA SER A 122 2.46 -6.77 40.28
C SER A 122 1.41 -7.88 40.12
N SER A 123 0.38 -7.66 39.31
CA SER A 123 -0.72 -8.62 39.17
C SER A 123 -0.30 -9.87 38.42
N ILE A 124 0.77 -9.81 37.62
CA ILE A 124 1.18 -10.93 36.76
C ILE A 124 1.98 -11.95 37.55
N THR A 125 1.49 -13.19 37.60
CA THR A 125 2.05 -14.27 38.42
C THR A 125 2.89 -15.27 37.63
N HIS A 126 2.61 -15.44 36.33
CA HIS A 126 3.36 -16.30 35.44
C HIS A 126 3.15 -15.93 33.97
N CYS A 127 4.09 -16.34 33.12
CA CYS A 127 4.05 -16.16 31.68
C CYS A 127 4.40 -17.46 30.97
N VAL A 128 3.77 -17.68 29.82
CA VAL A 128 4.13 -18.72 28.87
C VAL A 128 4.48 -18.10 27.53
N TYR A 129 5.24 -18.81 26.72
CA TYR A 129 5.41 -18.49 25.31
C TYR A 129 4.94 -19.65 24.43
N LEU A 130 4.42 -19.32 23.26
CA LEU A 130 4.01 -20.24 22.22
C LEU A 130 4.83 -19.93 20.98
N LYS A 131 5.42 -20.95 20.36
CA LYS A 131 6.15 -20.81 19.11
C LYS A 131 5.14 -20.54 17.99
N VAL A 132 5.34 -19.45 17.24
CA VAL A 132 4.45 -19.08 16.14
C VAL A 132 5.04 -19.64 14.85
N GLY A 133 4.32 -20.59 14.26
CA GLY A 133 4.73 -21.26 13.03
C GLY A 133 3.83 -20.93 11.85
N ARG A 134 4.24 -21.40 10.68
CA ARG A 134 3.41 -21.41 9.48
C ARG A 134 2.68 -22.75 9.39
N ASN A 135 1.40 -22.73 9.07
CA ASN A 135 0.63 -23.96 8.84
C ASN A 135 0.94 -24.51 7.44
N SER A 136 1.82 -25.51 7.33
CA SER A 136 2.27 -26.08 6.05
C SER A 136 1.59 -27.40 5.64
N GLU A 137 0.78 -28.00 6.51
CA GLU A 137 0.28 -29.37 6.34
C GLU A 137 -1.15 -29.45 5.74
N GLU A 138 -1.83 -28.32 5.55
CA GLU A 138 -3.20 -28.31 5.02
C GLU A 138 -3.26 -28.39 3.48
N LYS A 139 -3.88 -29.44 2.93
CA LYS A 139 -4.06 -29.69 1.49
C LYS A 139 -4.76 -28.55 0.71
N PHE A 140 -5.62 -27.78 1.39
CA PHE A 140 -6.46 -26.70 0.81
C PHE A 140 -6.07 -25.29 1.31
N PHE A 141 -4.80 -25.10 1.65
CA PHE A 141 -4.30 -23.92 2.35
C PHE A 141 -4.34 -22.62 1.50
N ARG A 142 -5.02 -21.60 2.03
CA ARG A 142 -4.70 -20.18 1.74
C ARG A 142 -3.68 -19.74 2.78
N ASP A 143 -2.71 -18.91 2.40
CA ASP A 143 -1.69 -18.34 3.29
C ASP A 143 -2.26 -17.30 4.28
N TRP A 144 -3.15 -17.80 5.13
CA TRP A 144 -4.14 -17.07 5.93
C TRP A 144 -4.27 -17.63 7.34
N SER A 145 -3.47 -18.64 7.70
CA SER A 145 -3.40 -19.16 9.06
C SER A 145 -1.96 -19.29 9.53
N TYR A 146 -1.81 -19.44 10.83
CA TYR A 146 -0.56 -19.66 11.55
C TYR A 146 -0.79 -20.79 12.55
N THR A 147 0.28 -21.41 13.01
CA THR A 147 0.23 -22.41 14.08
C THR A 147 0.80 -21.85 15.36
N LEU A 148 0.34 -22.38 16.49
CA LEU A 148 0.92 -22.15 17.81
C LEU A 148 1.34 -23.50 18.36
N SER A 149 2.54 -23.58 18.93
CA SER A 149 2.93 -24.75 19.73
C SER A 149 2.11 -24.84 21.01
N GLU A 150 2.26 -25.95 21.74
CA GLU A 150 1.89 -25.98 23.16
C GLU A 150 2.59 -24.86 23.94
N PRO A 151 1.94 -24.31 24.98
CA PRO A 151 2.51 -23.26 25.80
C PRO A 151 3.68 -23.77 26.63
N ILE A 152 4.78 -23.02 26.61
CA ILE A 152 6.01 -23.33 27.36
C ILE A 152 6.19 -22.26 28.45
N LEU A 153 6.34 -22.70 29.69
CA LEU A 153 6.48 -21.81 30.86
C LEU A 153 7.80 -21.02 30.80
N ILE A 154 7.75 -19.72 31.13
CA ILE A 154 8.94 -18.91 31.39
C ILE A 154 9.34 -19.12 32.85
N VAL A 155 10.38 -19.94 33.08
CA VAL A 155 10.83 -20.35 34.42
C VAL A 155 11.82 -19.33 34.98
N ASN A 156 11.70 -18.96 36.26
CA ASN A 156 12.59 -18.01 36.93
C ASN A 156 12.77 -16.67 36.16
N GLY A 157 11.73 -16.25 35.43
CA GLY A 157 11.73 -15.00 34.67
C GLY A 157 12.55 -14.99 33.39
N ARG A 158 13.09 -16.13 32.92
CA ARG A 158 13.82 -16.21 31.64
C ARG A 158 13.57 -17.53 30.91
N THR A 159 13.76 -17.54 29.60
CA THR A 159 13.76 -18.78 28.80
C THR A 159 15.17 -19.23 28.47
N ASP A 160 15.33 -20.52 28.19
CA ASP A 160 16.45 -21.00 27.38
C ASP A 160 16.44 -20.33 25.99
N SER A 161 17.55 -20.48 25.26
CA SER A 161 17.69 -19.91 23.92
C SER A 161 16.72 -20.56 22.93
N ILE A 162 15.83 -19.74 22.36
CA ILE A 162 14.85 -20.14 21.35
C ILE A 162 15.45 -19.92 19.96
N THR A 163 15.83 -21.01 19.30
CA THR A 163 16.61 -20.97 18.04
C THR A 163 15.95 -21.72 16.88
N ASP A 164 14.74 -22.22 17.06
CA ASP A 164 14.01 -23.02 16.06
C ASP A 164 12.91 -22.23 15.35
N VAL A 165 12.48 -21.09 15.90
CA VAL A 165 11.42 -20.23 15.31
C VAL A 165 11.82 -18.76 15.21
N ASP A 166 11.12 -18.01 14.37
CA ASP A 166 11.36 -16.58 14.13
C ASP A 166 10.48 -15.67 14.98
N PHE A 167 9.37 -16.20 15.49
CA PHE A 167 8.37 -15.43 16.24
C PHE A 167 7.82 -16.26 17.39
N VAL A 168 7.58 -15.61 18.51
CA VAL A 168 6.95 -16.21 19.68
C VAL A 168 5.84 -15.32 20.21
N LEU A 169 4.72 -15.93 20.57
CA LEU A 169 3.60 -15.29 21.25
C LEU A 169 3.78 -15.48 22.75
N THR A 170 3.91 -14.39 23.50
CA THR A 170 3.92 -14.43 24.96
C THR A 170 2.53 -14.17 25.51
N ARG A 171 2.15 -14.91 26.54
CA ARG A 171 0.89 -14.72 27.30
C ARG A 171 1.20 -14.73 28.78
N CYS A 172 0.69 -13.74 29.51
CA CYS A 172 0.88 -13.66 30.96
C CYS A 172 -0.42 -13.44 31.70
N TYR A 173 -0.50 -14.03 32.89
CA TYR A 173 -1.75 -14.20 33.64
C TYR A 173 -1.63 -13.69 35.08
N ASN A 174 -2.77 -13.34 35.68
CA ASN A 174 -2.84 -12.85 37.06
C ASN A 174 -3.18 -13.88 38.14
N ASP A 175 -3.55 -15.10 37.77
CA ASP A 175 -3.86 -16.18 38.70
C ASP A 175 -3.25 -17.49 38.21
N ARG A 176 -2.71 -18.31 39.14
CA ARG A 176 -2.21 -19.67 38.86
C ARG A 176 -3.35 -20.68 38.70
N GLN A 177 -4.55 -20.41 39.24
CA GLN A 177 -5.65 -21.36 39.24
C GLN A 177 -6.23 -21.53 37.83
N GLY A 178 -5.84 -22.62 37.17
CA GLY A 178 -6.49 -23.09 35.94
C GLY A 178 -5.61 -23.79 34.92
N TYR A 179 -4.27 -23.59 34.97
CA TYR A 179 -3.37 -24.11 33.92
C TYR A 179 -2.14 -24.88 34.43
N PHE A 180 -1.69 -24.67 35.66
CA PHE A 180 -0.44 -25.26 36.16
C PHE A 180 -0.60 -25.77 37.60
N ASN A 181 -0.26 -27.04 37.84
CA ASN A 181 -0.18 -27.59 39.20
C ASN A 181 1.28 -27.67 39.66
N GLY A 182 1.90 -26.52 39.90
CA GLY A 182 3.21 -26.41 40.56
C GLY A 182 4.44 -26.85 39.78
N THR A 183 4.35 -27.84 38.88
CA THR A 183 5.49 -28.36 38.09
C THR A 183 5.10 -28.83 36.69
N GLU A 184 3.83 -29.18 36.46
CA GLU A 184 3.32 -29.64 35.15
C GLU A 184 2.12 -28.82 34.67
N PHE A 185 2.02 -28.70 33.34
CA PHE A 185 0.84 -28.17 32.66
C PHE A 185 -0.27 -29.21 32.72
N CYS A 186 -1.35 -28.93 33.45
CA CYS A 186 -2.57 -29.74 33.35
C CYS A 186 -3.34 -29.23 32.13
N GLY A 187 -3.22 -29.96 31.02
CA GLY A 187 -3.66 -29.48 29.71
C GLY A 187 -5.13 -29.10 29.56
N TYR A 188 -5.41 -28.55 28.37
CA TYR A 188 -6.70 -28.20 27.80
C TYR A 188 -7.66 -29.41 27.65
N LYS A 189 -8.21 -29.97 28.74
CA LYS A 189 -9.53 -30.65 28.64
C LYS A 189 -10.68 -29.64 28.40
N CYS A 190 -10.41 -28.34 28.43
CA CYS A 190 -11.36 -27.28 28.15
C CYS A 190 -10.75 -26.25 27.19
N LEU A 191 -11.32 -26.15 25.99
CA LEU A 191 -11.06 -25.24 24.86
C LEU A 191 -10.19 -25.81 23.74
N ASN A 192 -10.91 -26.31 22.75
CA ASN A 192 -10.46 -26.87 21.49
C ASN A 192 -9.37 -26.05 20.80
N THR A 193 -8.50 -26.79 20.11
CA THR A 193 -7.72 -26.36 18.94
C THR A 193 -8.40 -25.21 18.22
N ILE A 194 -7.78 -24.04 18.21
CA ILE A 194 -8.21 -22.96 17.34
C ILE A 194 -7.81 -23.34 15.91
N LYS A 195 -8.66 -24.10 15.23
CA LYS A 195 -8.73 -24.13 13.77
C LYS A 195 -9.53 -22.90 13.34
N ILE A 196 -8.85 -21.80 13.03
CA ILE A 196 -9.52 -20.63 12.45
C ILE A 196 -9.94 -21.00 11.03
N ASN A 197 -11.23 -21.30 10.85
CA ASN A 197 -11.81 -21.51 9.54
C ASN A 197 -12.17 -20.12 8.94
N PRO A 198 -11.54 -19.65 7.84
CA PRO A 198 -11.63 -18.26 7.40
C PRO A 198 -12.99 -17.79 6.86
N VAL A 199 -14.01 -18.66 6.86
CA VAL A 199 -15.24 -18.45 6.08
C VAL A 199 -16.29 -17.61 6.82
N ASP A 200 -16.26 -17.56 8.16
CA ASP A 200 -17.27 -16.82 8.93
C ASP A 200 -16.86 -15.37 9.19
N LYS A 201 -17.00 -14.51 8.17
CA LYS A 201 -16.97 -13.02 8.31
C LYS A 201 -18.10 -12.45 9.20
N LYS A 202 -18.86 -13.29 9.91
CA LYS A 202 -19.98 -12.89 10.79
C LYS A 202 -19.81 -13.24 12.26
N ALA A 203 -18.82 -14.05 12.62
CA ALA A 203 -18.42 -14.14 14.01
C ALA A 203 -17.39 -13.03 14.23
N SER A 204 -17.72 -12.01 15.00
CA SER A 204 -16.68 -11.37 15.81
C SER A 204 -15.99 -12.54 16.54
N PRO A 205 -14.70 -12.83 16.33
CA PRO A 205 -14.03 -13.78 17.19
C PRO A 205 -13.90 -13.06 18.53
N THR A 206 -14.95 -13.13 19.35
CA THR A 206 -14.77 -13.14 20.78
C THR A 206 -13.97 -14.41 21.05
N THR A 207 -12.64 -14.33 20.85
CA THR A 207 -11.70 -15.21 21.51
C THR A 207 -12.20 -15.34 22.94
N PRO A 208 -12.58 -16.53 23.43
CA PRO A 208 -12.96 -16.71 24.81
C PRO A 208 -11.88 -16.01 25.63
N LYS A 209 -12.24 -15.01 26.43
CA LYS A 209 -11.27 -14.35 27.30
C LYS A 209 -10.73 -15.47 28.19
N SER A 210 -9.50 -15.92 27.94
CA SER A 210 -8.82 -16.85 28.83
C SER A 210 -8.85 -16.21 30.22
N PRO A 211 -9.47 -16.87 31.22
CA PRO A 211 -9.56 -16.33 32.56
C PRO A 211 -8.17 -15.89 33.03
N GLY A 212 -8.07 -14.64 33.49
CA GLY A 212 -6.83 -14.08 34.02
C GLY A 212 -5.77 -13.65 33.00
N LEU A 213 -5.98 -13.72 31.68
CA LEU A 213 -5.02 -13.20 30.70
C LEU A 213 -4.93 -11.67 30.76
N VAL A 214 -3.74 -11.14 31.05
CA VAL A 214 -3.50 -9.69 31.23
C VAL A 214 -2.61 -9.11 30.13
N TYR A 215 -1.69 -9.91 29.62
CA TYR A 215 -0.69 -9.48 28.63
C TYR A 215 -0.59 -10.50 27.51
N GLU A 216 -0.50 -10.00 26.28
CA GLU A 216 -0.26 -10.83 25.10
C GLU A 216 0.60 -10.05 24.08
N TYR A 217 1.70 -10.62 23.60
CA TYR A 217 2.56 -9.92 22.64
C TYR A 217 3.33 -10.87 21.71
N ILE A 218 3.46 -10.52 20.43
CA ILE A 218 4.28 -11.25 19.46
C ILE A 218 5.67 -10.63 19.39
N HIS A 219 6.67 -11.42 19.74
CA HIS A 219 8.08 -11.02 19.76
C HIS A 219 8.82 -11.59 18.56
N PRO A 220 9.52 -10.75 17.76
CA PRO A 220 10.41 -11.24 16.71
C PRO A 220 11.76 -11.68 17.30
N LEU A 221 12.20 -12.87 16.92
CA LEU A 221 13.49 -13.47 17.26
C LEU A 221 14.37 -13.45 16.01
N ILE A 222 14.97 -12.28 15.72
CA ILE A 222 15.77 -12.07 14.51
C ILE A 222 17.20 -12.53 14.77
N ARG A 223 17.51 -13.74 14.33
CA ARG A 223 18.86 -14.31 14.42
C ARG A 223 19.58 -14.25 13.09
N LEU A 224 20.90 -14.37 13.13
CA LEU A 224 21.66 -14.52 11.90
C LEU A 224 21.26 -15.84 11.23
N LYS A 225 20.65 -15.75 10.04
CA LYS A 225 20.36 -16.88 9.18
C LYS A 225 21.28 -16.88 7.98
N LYS A 226 21.91 -18.02 7.72
CA LYS A 226 22.45 -18.31 6.39
C LYS A 226 21.29 -18.47 5.41
N PRO A 227 21.45 -18.05 4.14
CA PRO A 227 20.43 -18.21 3.12
C PRO A 227 19.98 -19.68 3.02
N ARG A 228 18.67 -19.94 3.14
CA ARG A 228 18.09 -21.29 3.05
C ARG A 228 18.36 -21.94 1.69
N PHE A 229 18.49 -21.13 0.64
CA PHE A 229 18.70 -21.55 -0.73
C PHE A 229 20.12 -21.23 -1.22
N SER A 230 21.12 -21.43 -0.36
CA SER A 230 22.51 -21.11 -0.70
C SER A 230 22.99 -21.84 -1.96
N ARG A 231 23.81 -21.16 -2.77
CA ARG A 231 24.48 -21.64 -3.98
C ARG A 231 25.12 -23.03 -3.80
N ASP A 232 25.67 -23.33 -2.63
CA ASP A 232 26.32 -24.62 -2.31
C ASP A 232 25.34 -25.80 -2.30
N VAL A 233 24.07 -25.58 -1.93
CA VAL A 233 23.00 -26.60 -1.95
C VAL A 233 22.56 -26.90 -3.39
N TRP A 234 22.67 -25.92 -4.29
CA TRP A 234 22.34 -26.08 -5.71
C TRP A 234 23.48 -26.74 -6.49
N LEU A 235 24.73 -26.32 -6.22
CA LEU A 235 25.93 -26.88 -6.86
C LEU A 235 26.21 -28.34 -6.46
N ASN A 236 25.74 -28.81 -5.31
CA ASN A 236 25.80 -30.23 -4.94
C ASN A 236 24.83 -31.13 -5.74
N LYS A 237 23.95 -30.56 -6.59
CA LYS A 237 23.11 -31.34 -7.51
C LYS A 237 23.66 -31.47 -8.92
N GLU A 238 24.65 -30.64 -9.32
CA GLU A 238 25.28 -30.73 -10.65
C GLU A 238 26.80 -30.48 -10.57
N ASN A 239 27.57 -31.57 -10.73
CA ASN A 239 29.01 -31.67 -11.01
C ASN A 239 29.87 -30.41 -10.80
N SER A 240 30.49 -30.38 -9.63
CA SER A 240 31.40 -29.38 -9.05
C SER A 240 32.82 -29.31 -9.67
N ASN A 241 32.97 -29.47 -10.99
CA ASN A 241 34.30 -29.52 -11.64
C ASN A 241 34.64 -28.41 -12.66
N TRP A 242 33.75 -27.46 -12.92
CA TRP A 242 34.00 -26.38 -13.90
C TRP A 242 34.25 -24.99 -13.29
N ILE A 243 34.01 -24.82 -11.98
CA ILE A 243 34.09 -23.52 -11.29
C ILE A 243 35.54 -23.11 -10.97
N SER A 244 36.49 -24.04 -10.86
CA SER A 244 37.89 -23.73 -10.52
C SER A 244 38.70 -23.10 -11.68
N LYS A 245 38.12 -22.98 -12.88
CA LYS A 245 38.83 -22.51 -14.09
C LYS A 245 38.33 -21.19 -14.69
N LEU A 246 37.36 -20.52 -14.09
CA LEU A 246 36.67 -19.38 -14.72
C LEU A 246 36.54 -18.17 -13.79
N LEU A 247 37.68 -17.64 -13.33
CA LEU A 247 37.74 -16.30 -12.72
C LEU A 247 38.72 -15.43 -13.50
N PRO A 248 38.27 -14.32 -14.10
CA PRO A 248 39.10 -13.14 -14.23
C PRO A 248 39.32 -12.57 -12.82
N SER A 249 40.58 -12.43 -12.42
CA SER A 249 41.00 -11.92 -11.10
C SER A 249 40.52 -10.51 -10.73
N SER A 250 39.87 -9.78 -11.65
CA SER A 250 39.42 -8.40 -11.47
C SER A 250 38.02 -8.22 -10.87
N LEU A 251 37.18 -9.27 -10.89
CA LEU A 251 35.82 -9.26 -10.32
C LEU A 251 35.66 -10.13 -9.06
N SER A 252 36.61 -11.03 -8.78
CA SER A 252 36.56 -12.00 -7.67
C SER A 252 36.73 -11.42 -6.26
N ASN A 253 37.00 -10.12 -6.11
CA ASN A 253 37.32 -9.46 -4.84
C ASN A 253 36.18 -8.57 -4.28
N ARG A 254 34.94 -8.65 -4.77
CA ARG A 254 33.92 -7.63 -4.48
C ARG A 254 32.66 -8.22 -3.83
N SER A 255 32.30 -7.72 -2.64
CA SER A 255 31.03 -8.06 -2.00
C SER A 255 29.86 -7.32 -2.66
N PRO A 256 28.77 -8.01 -3.02
CA PRO A 256 27.61 -7.40 -3.66
C PRO A 256 26.80 -6.51 -2.68
N PRO A 257 26.05 -5.51 -3.18
CA PRO A 257 25.24 -4.65 -2.31
C PRO A 257 23.98 -5.37 -1.83
N SER A 258 23.57 -5.09 -0.60
CA SER A 258 22.21 -5.39 -0.12
C SER A 258 21.17 -4.52 -0.85
N VAL A 259 19.94 -4.99 -0.93
CA VAL A 259 18.81 -4.25 -1.50
C VAL A 259 17.61 -4.32 -0.55
N ILE A 260 17.15 -3.17 -0.07
CA ILE A 260 16.02 -3.07 0.86
C ILE A 260 14.94 -2.19 0.26
N MET A 261 13.73 -2.71 0.18
CA MET A 261 12.54 -2.00 -0.30
C MET A 261 11.62 -1.68 0.88
N VAL A 262 11.35 -0.40 1.11
CA VAL A 262 10.33 0.08 2.03
C VAL A 262 9.19 0.68 1.20
N ILE A 263 8.05 0.00 1.20
CA ILE A 263 6.90 0.33 0.36
C ILE A 263 5.75 0.86 1.23
N LEU A 264 5.28 2.07 0.95
CA LEU A 264 4.10 2.67 1.57
C LEU A 264 2.89 2.49 0.66
N ASP A 265 1.87 1.80 1.12
CA ASP A 265 0.67 1.54 0.33
C ASP A 265 -0.10 2.83 0.02
N ALA A 266 -0.46 3.04 -1.25
CA ALA A 266 -1.31 4.13 -1.72
C ALA A 266 -0.71 5.55 -1.57
N VAL A 267 0.61 5.69 -1.67
CA VAL A 267 1.33 6.99 -1.60
C VAL A 267 1.76 7.49 -2.99
N SER A 268 1.16 8.61 -3.43
CA SER A 268 1.59 9.35 -4.64
C SER A 268 2.82 10.22 -4.39
N ASP A 269 3.52 10.63 -5.45
CA ASP A 269 4.65 11.58 -5.34
C ASP A 269 4.22 12.90 -4.67
N LEU A 270 3.08 13.47 -5.08
CA LEU A 270 2.55 14.69 -4.47
C LEU A 270 2.10 14.49 -3.02
N GLN A 271 1.53 13.33 -2.67
CA GLN A 271 1.18 13.02 -1.29
C GLN A 271 2.43 12.88 -0.41
N ALA A 272 3.49 12.22 -0.89
CA ALA A 272 4.75 12.14 -0.17
C ALA A 272 5.35 13.54 0.05
N ARG A 273 5.35 14.42 -0.96
CA ARG A 273 5.82 15.81 -0.83
C ARG A 273 5.02 16.62 0.18
N ARG A 274 3.70 16.41 0.27
CA ARG A 274 2.85 17.06 1.27
C ARG A 274 3.09 16.53 2.68
N ALA A 275 3.14 15.20 2.83
CA ALA A 275 3.00 14.54 4.12
C ALA A 275 4.32 14.11 4.75
N LEU A 276 5.40 13.97 3.96
CA LEU A 276 6.72 13.52 4.41
C LEU A 276 7.86 14.57 4.17
N PRO A 277 7.63 15.88 4.36
CA PRO A 277 8.63 16.88 3.99
C PRO A 277 9.96 16.70 4.74
N GLN A 278 9.93 16.33 6.02
CA GLN A 278 11.15 16.20 6.82
C GLN A 278 11.93 14.95 6.41
N THR A 279 11.25 13.82 6.24
CA THR A 279 11.84 12.55 5.76
C THR A 279 12.50 12.74 4.40
N LEU A 280 11.77 13.32 3.44
CA LEU A 280 12.28 13.52 2.10
C LEU A 280 13.43 14.52 2.06
N SER A 281 13.38 15.59 2.87
CA SER A 281 14.49 16.53 2.95
C SER A 281 15.76 15.86 3.47
N TYR A 282 15.63 15.04 4.52
CA TYR A 282 16.78 14.31 5.07
C TYR A 282 17.35 13.30 4.06
N LEU A 283 16.52 12.46 3.45
CA LEU A 283 17.00 11.49 2.47
C LEU A 283 17.62 12.17 1.23
N LYS A 284 17.07 13.30 0.78
CA LYS A 284 17.68 14.11 -0.29
C LYS A 284 19.07 14.61 0.09
N SER A 285 19.31 15.01 1.33
CA SER A 285 20.66 15.39 1.77
C SER A 285 21.65 14.21 1.77
N GLN A 286 21.15 12.97 1.80
CA GLN A 286 21.94 11.75 1.63
C GLN A 286 22.11 11.32 0.15
N GLY A 287 21.63 12.14 -0.80
CA GLY A 287 21.72 11.88 -2.24
C GLY A 287 20.68 10.89 -2.75
N LEU A 288 19.43 11.02 -2.28
CA LEU A 288 18.26 10.31 -2.81
C LEU A 288 17.95 10.75 -4.26
N PHE A 289 17.77 9.77 -5.16
CA PHE A 289 17.19 9.98 -6.49
C PHE A 289 15.67 9.86 -6.41
N THR A 290 14.94 10.82 -6.97
CA THR A 290 13.47 10.86 -6.97
C THR A 290 12.92 10.93 -8.39
N PHE A 291 12.07 9.96 -8.76
CA PHE A 291 11.53 9.83 -10.11
C PHE A 291 10.13 10.42 -10.17
N GLN A 292 10.04 11.67 -10.61
CA GLN A 292 8.82 12.49 -10.49
C GLN A 292 7.72 12.08 -11.48
N ARG A 293 8.09 11.30 -12.50
CA ARG A 293 7.21 10.81 -13.58
C ARG A 293 7.13 9.29 -13.59
N HIS A 294 7.33 8.65 -12.44
CA HIS A 294 7.11 7.21 -12.29
C HIS A 294 5.62 6.91 -12.32
N ALA A 295 5.20 5.95 -13.15
CA ALA A 295 3.80 5.67 -13.41
C ALA A 295 3.40 4.25 -12.99
N ILE A 296 2.18 4.11 -12.48
CA ILE A 296 1.55 2.81 -12.27
C ILE A 296 1.36 2.08 -13.60
N VAL A 297 1.27 0.76 -13.52
CA VAL A 297 0.87 -0.12 -14.65
C VAL A 297 -0.42 -0.87 -14.35
N GLY A 298 -1.00 -0.64 -13.18
CA GLY A 298 -2.19 -1.30 -12.64
C GLY A 298 -2.93 -0.45 -11.60
N ASP A 299 -4.22 -0.73 -11.34
CA ASP A 299 -5.05 0.10 -10.44
C ASP A 299 -4.75 -0.09 -8.94
N GLY A 300 -4.24 -1.26 -8.53
CA GLY A 300 -4.02 -1.60 -7.13
C GLY A 300 -2.64 -2.18 -6.84
N THR A 301 -2.38 -2.49 -5.57
CA THR A 301 -1.10 -3.02 -5.10
C THR A 301 -0.61 -4.21 -5.91
N PHE A 302 -1.44 -5.25 -6.06
CA PHE A 302 -1.01 -6.49 -6.74
C PHE A 302 -0.62 -6.22 -8.19
N GLU A 303 -1.37 -5.36 -8.87
CA GLU A 303 -1.14 -5.02 -10.27
C GLU A 303 0.12 -4.17 -10.50
N ASN A 304 0.70 -3.56 -9.46
CA ASN A 304 1.95 -2.80 -9.53
C ASN A 304 3.15 -3.59 -8.97
N ILE A 305 2.95 -4.33 -7.87
CA ILE A 305 4.00 -5.15 -7.25
C ILE A 305 4.42 -6.31 -8.15
N VAL A 306 3.48 -6.93 -8.88
CA VAL A 306 3.80 -8.06 -9.75
C VAL A 306 4.73 -7.63 -10.90
N PRO A 307 4.43 -6.60 -11.71
CA PRO A 307 5.38 -6.12 -12.72
C PRO A 307 6.73 -5.72 -12.13
N MET A 308 6.74 -5.08 -10.95
CA MET A 308 7.97 -4.67 -10.26
C MET A 308 8.87 -5.85 -9.84
N LEU A 309 8.29 -6.96 -9.39
CA LEU A 309 9.04 -8.05 -8.76
C LEU A 309 9.10 -9.33 -9.57
N PHE A 310 8.18 -9.51 -10.51
CA PHE A 310 8.10 -10.70 -11.34
C PHE A 310 8.52 -10.35 -12.76
N GLY A 311 8.31 -9.10 -13.19
CA GLY A 311 8.60 -8.67 -14.55
C GLY A 311 7.55 -9.14 -15.56
N GLN A 312 6.34 -9.52 -15.12
CA GLN A 312 5.23 -9.89 -16.00
C GLN A 312 3.93 -9.16 -15.66
N PRO A 313 2.96 -9.11 -16.60
CA PRO A 313 1.68 -8.47 -16.34
C PRO A 313 0.91 -9.24 -15.27
N SER A 314 0.30 -8.52 -14.34
CA SER A 314 -0.53 -9.14 -13.30
C SER A 314 -1.70 -9.95 -13.86
N THR A 315 -2.17 -9.64 -15.07
CA THR A 315 -3.22 -10.37 -15.79
C THR A 315 -2.88 -11.84 -16.02
N ASN A 316 -1.58 -12.19 -16.08
CA ASN A 316 -1.14 -13.58 -16.19
C ASN A 316 -1.44 -14.40 -14.93
N TYR A 317 -1.75 -13.74 -13.81
CA TYR A 317 -1.85 -14.35 -12.48
C TYR A 317 -3.12 -13.99 -11.71
N GLN A 318 -4.08 -13.34 -12.38
CA GLN A 318 -5.37 -12.98 -11.81
C GLN A 318 -6.45 -14.05 -12.03
N LYS A 319 -6.16 -15.10 -12.80
CA LYS A 319 -7.09 -16.19 -13.07
C LYS A 319 -6.63 -17.48 -12.39
N PRO A 320 -7.53 -18.21 -11.72
CA PRO A 320 -7.18 -19.51 -11.20
C PRO A 320 -6.99 -20.53 -12.34
N ASN A 321 -6.07 -21.46 -12.18
CA ASN A 321 -6.00 -22.63 -13.05
C ASN A 321 -7.09 -23.62 -12.60
N MET A 322 -8.12 -23.78 -13.44
CA MET A 322 -9.26 -24.64 -13.16
C MET A 322 -8.92 -26.14 -13.15
N ASN A 323 -7.75 -26.52 -13.68
CA ASN A 323 -7.29 -27.91 -13.73
C ASN A 323 -6.30 -28.24 -12.60
N ASP A 324 -6.01 -27.29 -11.71
CA ASP A 324 -5.07 -27.47 -10.63
C ASP A 324 -5.80 -27.31 -9.30
N SER A 325 -5.96 -28.44 -8.58
CA SER A 325 -6.58 -28.48 -7.25
C SER A 325 -5.93 -27.53 -6.25
N ARG A 326 -4.72 -27.03 -6.55
CA ARG A 326 -4.06 -26.04 -5.70
C ARG A 326 -4.81 -24.71 -5.60
N TYR A 327 -5.71 -24.44 -6.55
CA TYR A 327 -6.52 -23.23 -6.65
C TYR A 327 -7.88 -23.36 -5.92
N GLU A 328 -8.28 -24.59 -5.56
CA GLU A 328 -9.57 -24.91 -4.96
C GLU A 328 -9.63 -24.55 -3.46
N PHE A 329 -10.72 -23.92 -3.05
CA PHE A 329 -10.97 -23.56 -1.66
C PHE A 329 -12.41 -23.89 -1.22
N PRO A 330 -12.61 -24.69 -0.16
CA PRO A 330 -13.93 -24.98 0.36
C PRO A 330 -14.50 -23.77 1.10
N ARG A 331 -15.65 -23.30 0.65
CA ARG A 331 -16.42 -22.23 1.28
C ARG A 331 -17.76 -22.78 1.77
N THR A 332 -18.03 -22.59 3.05
CA THR A 332 -19.37 -22.79 3.62
C THR A 332 -20.28 -21.62 3.24
N GLU A 333 -21.40 -21.92 2.59
CA GLU A 333 -22.49 -20.99 2.33
C GLU A 333 -23.70 -21.40 3.17
N ILE A 334 -24.34 -20.42 3.83
CA ILE A 334 -25.61 -20.65 4.53
C ILE A 334 -26.74 -20.36 3.55
N LYS A 335 -27.51 -21.38 3.20
CA LYS A 335 -28.77 -21.23 2.47
C LYS A 335 -29.94 -21.23 3.43
N VAL A 336 -30.99 -20.50 3.05
CA VAL A 336 -32.25 -20.46 3.78
C VAL A 336 -33.30 -21.07 2.87
N ASP A 337 -33.94 -22.14 3.33
CA ASP A 337 -35.09 -22.72 2.65
C ASP A 337 -36.21 -21.68 2.54
N LYS A 338 -36.69 -21.43 1.32
CA LYS A 338 -37.68 -20.38 1.07
C LYS A 338 -39.03 -20.67 1.74
N LYS A 339 -39.42 -21.94 1.85
CA LYS A 339 -40.70 -22.41 2.42
C LYS A 339 -40.58 -22.57 3.94
N THR A 340 -39.57 -23.30 4.40
CA THR A 340 -39.45 -23.67 5.82
C THR A 340 -38.69 -22.65 6.66
N LYS A 341 -38.03 -21.67 6.02
CA LYS A 341 -37.09 -20.71 6.64
C LYS A 341 -35.92 -21.36 7.39
N LYS A 342 -35.75 -22.68 7.29
CA LYS A 342 -34.63 -23.40 7.90
C LYS A 342 -33.32 -23.02 7.22
N ARG A 343 -32.28 -22.82 8.02
CA ARG A 343 -30.91 -22.55 7.55
C ARG A 343 -30.17 -23.88 7.40
N TYR A 344 -29.49 -24.05 6.29
CA TYR A 344 -28.62 -25.22 6.06
C TYR A 344 -27.31 -24.78 5.43
N GLN A 345 -26.24 -25.48 5.78
CA GLN A 345 -24.90 -25.19 5.30
C GLN A 345 -24.61 -26.03 4.05
N ILE A 346 -24.01 -25.40 3.05
CA ILE A 346 -23.53 -26.06 1.84
C ILE A 346 -22.04 -25.75 1.68
N LYS A 347 -21.23 -26.77 1.39
CA LYS A 347 -19.84 -26.57 0.99
C LYS A 347 -19.78 -26.35 -0.51
N LYS A 348 -19.23 -25.21 -0.92
CA LYS A 348 -18.98 -24.86 -2.33
C LYS A 348 -17.48 -24.69 -2.53
N ILE A 349 -16.94 -25.31 -3.58
CA ILE A 349 -15.56 -25.05 -3.98
C ILE A 349 -15.50 -23.74 -4.77
N VAL A 350 -14.64 -22.83 -4.34
CA VAL A 350 -14.33 -21.57 -5.01
C VAL A 350 -12.88 -21.62 -5.45
N HIS A 351 -12.59 -21.12 -6.65
CA HIS A 351 -11.24 -21.07 -7.17
C HIS A 351 -10.66 -19.67 -6.99
N TYR A 352 -9.53 -19.56 -6.30
CA TYR A 352 -8.81 -18.29 -6.12
C TYR A 352 -7.48 -18.32 -6.87
N PRO A 353 -7.00 -17.20 -7.43
CA PRO A 353 -5.68 -17.13 -8.04
C PRO A 353 -4.55 -17.42 -7.04
N GLY A 354 -3.41 -17.84 -7.59
CA GLY A 354 -2.33 -18.42 -6.81
C GLY A 354 -2.58 -19.89 -6.47
N PRO A 355 -1.62 -20.56 -5.83
CA PRO A 355 -0.58 -19.95 -5.03
C PRO A 355 0.60 -19.47 -5.89
N TYR A 356 1.42 -18.56 -5.35
CA TYR A 356 2.44 -17.84 -6.12
C TYR A 356 3.83 -18.51 -6.15
N ASP A 357 3.89 -19.77 -5.76
CA ASP A 357 5.10 -20.56 -5.58
C ASP A 357 5.88 -20.83 -6.85
N ASP A 358 5.23 -20.97 -8.00
CA ASP A 358 5.90 -21.38 -9.24
C ASP A 358 6.36 -20.17 -10.08
N TYR A 359 6.06 -18.94 -9.62
CA TYR A 359 6.36 -17.73 -10.38
C TYR A 359 7.80 -17.24 -10.20
N PRO A 360 8.34 -16.51 -11.19
CA PRO A 360 9.71 -15.99 -11.19
C PRO A 360 9.79 -14.73 -10.33
N PHE A 361 9.49 -14.90 -9.05
CA PHE A 361 9.64 -13.86 -8.07
C PHE A 361 11.15 -13.55 -7.94
N ILE A 362 11.57 -12.35 -8.33
CA ILE A 362 12.98 -11.93 -8.37
C ILE A 362 13.73 -12.14 -7.04
N LEU A 363 13.00 -12.15 -5.93
CA LEU A 363 13.54 -12.48 -4.62
C LEU A 363 14.21 -13.87 -4.60
N LYS A 364 13.66 -14.85 -5.33
CA LYS A 364 14.26 -16.19 -5.44
C LYS A 364 15.61 -16.13 -6.12
N ASN A 365 15.81 -15.21 -7.06
CA ASN A 365 17.09 -15.00 -7.73
C ASN A 365 18.13 -14.44 -6.77
N PHE A 366 17.77 -13.45 -5.96
CA PHE A 366 18.63 -12.98 -4.88
C PHE A 366 18.97 -14.12 -3.92
N SER A 367 17.99 -14.95 -3.55
CA SER A 367 18.22 -16.10 -2.67
C SER A 367 19.20 -17.12 -3.27
N LYS A 368 19.09 -17.43 -4.58
CA LYS A 368 20.05 -18.28 -5.33
C LYS A 368 21.48 -17.71 -5.31
N LEU A 369 21.63 -16.39 -5.17
CA LEU A 369 22.91 -15.69 -5.06
C LEU A 369 23.37 -15.48 -3.61
N ASN A 370 22.97 -16.35 -2.68
CA ASN A 370 23.34 -16.29 -1.26
C ASN A 370 22.89 -15.01 -0.53
N TYR A 371 21.84 -14.32 -1.01
CA TYR A 371 21.25 -13.25 -0.21
C TYR A 371 20.37 -13.83 0.89
N THR A 372 20.46 -13.27 2.10
CA THR A 372 19.44 -13.50 3.13
C THR A 372 18.22 -12.64 2.82
N THR A 373 17.06 -13.28 2.73
CA THR A 373 15.84 -12.66 2.19
C THR A 373 14.74 -12.48 3.23
N PHE A 374 13.97 -11.39 3.11
CA PHE A 374 12.72 -11.25 3.86
C PHE A 374 11.58 -10.64 3.06
N PHE A 375 10.35 -11.01 3.44
CA PHE A 375 9.13 -10.48 2.85
C PHE A 375 8.07 -10.23 3.93
N SER A 376 7.56 -9.01 3.95
CA SER A 376 6.57 -8.53 4.91
C SER A 376 5.48 -7.72 4.21
N GLU A 377 4.24 -8.15 4.35
CA GLU A 377 3.07 -7.33 4.10
C GLU A 377 2.26 -7.23 5.39
N GLU A 378 2.13 -6.01 5.91
CA GLU A 378 1.50 -5.74 7.21
C GLU A 378 0.05 -6.22 7.29
N TRP A 379 -0.73 -6.07 6.21
CA TRP A 379 -2.18 -6.36 6.22
C TRP A 379 -2.60 -7.81 5.94
N ARG A 380 -3.72 -8.22 6.55
CA ARG A 380 -4.36 -9.53 6.32
C ARG A 380 -4.75 -9.76 4.86
N GLU A 381 -5.35 -8.75 4.24
CA GLU A 381 -5.82 -8.75 2.85
C GLU A 381 -4.95 -7.82 1.97
N SER A 382 -3.61 -7.98 2.02
CA SER A 382 -2.66 -7.26 1.13
C SER A 382 -2.52 -7.93 -0.26
N ALA A 383 -1.46 -7.61 -1.02
CA ALA A 383 -1.29 -7.89 -2.43
C ALA A 383 -1.54 -9.36 -2.80
N PHE A 384 -0.80 -10.28 -2.16
CA PHE A 384 -0.83 -11.70 -2.48
C PHE A 384 -1.89 -12.49 -1.72
N TYR A 385 -2.63 -11.83 -0.82
CA TYR A 385 -3.57 -12.49 0.09
C TYR A 385 -5.03 -12.11 -0.17
N ASN A 386 -5.32 -10.92 -0.72
CA ASN A 386 -6.67 -10.47 -0.99
C ASN A 386 -7.33 -11.28 -2.12
N LEU A 387 -8.28 -12.15 -1.76
CA LEU A 387 -8.97 -13.09 -2.65
C LEU A 387 -8.01 -13.93 -3.50
N LYS A 388 -6.88 -14.29 -2.90
CA LYS A 388 -5.79 -15.06 -3.48
C LYS A 388 -5.30 -16.11 -2.49
N ASN A 389 -4.56 -17.10 -2.97
CA ASN A 389 -4.06 -18.21 -2.17
C ASN A 389 -2.72 -17.91 -1.45
N GLY A 390 -2.04 -16.80 -1.77
CA GLY A 390 -0.74 -16.48 -1.20
C GLY A 390 0.33 -17.47 -1.66
N PHE A 391 1.22 -17.90 -0.77
CA PHE A 391 2.28 -18.86 -1.06
C PHE A 391 2.01 -20.17 -0.31
N ARG A 392 2.35 -21.33 -0.89
CA ARG A 392 2.25 -22.66 -0.25
C ARG A 392 3.53 -23.07 0.46
N GLN A 393 4.67 -22.68 -0.06
CA GLN A 393 5.97 -22.76 0.56
C GLN A 393 6.38 -21.37 1.05
N GLN A 394 7.21 -21.32 2.08
CA GLN A 394 7.71 -20.06 2.58
C GLN A 394 8.60 -19.41 1.51
N PRO A 395 8.29 -18.20 1.01
CA PRO A 395 8.97 -17.63 -0.14
C PRO A 395 10.36 -17.02 0.19
N THR A 396 10.66 -16.80 1.47
CA THR A 396 11.85 -16.09 1.97
C THR A 396 12.46 -16.75 3.20
N ASP A 397 13.66 -16.33 3.61
CA ASP A 397 14.29 -16.79 4.86
C ASP A 397 13.54 -16.28 6.10
N PHE A 398 13.10 -15.02 6.05
CA PHE A 398 12.17 -14.43 7.01
C PHE A 398 10.85 -14.06 6.33
N TYR A 399 9.78 -14.70 6.75
CA TYR A 399 8.45 -14.48 6.19
C TYR A 399 7.50 -14.01 7.28
N LEU A 400 7.12 -12.73 7.25
CA LEU A 400 6.41 -12.09 8.36
C LEU A 400 4.89 -12.35 8.34
N ARG A 401 4.40 -13.17 7.42
CA ARG A 401 2.97 -13.48 7.32
C ARG A 401 2.39 -14.07 8.62
N PRO A 402 3.02 -15.10 9.25
CA PRO A 402 2.54 -15.62 10.54
C PRO A 402 2.62 -14.58 11.66
N TYR A 403 3.64 -13.71 11.65
CA TYR A 403 3.80 -12.62 12.61
C TYR A 403 2.58 -11.68 12.60
N TRP A 404 2.22 -11.16 11.42
CA TRP A 404 1.08 -10.24 11.30
C TRP A 404 -0.26 -10.93 11.58
N LEU A 405 -0.47 -12.15 11.08
CA LEU A 405 -1.70 -12.90 11.34
C LEU A 405 -1.91 -13.16 12.84
N ALA A 406 -0.87 -13.61 13.54
CA ALA A 406 -0.94 -13.85 14.98
C ALA A 406 -1.13 -12.55 15.77
N LEU A 407 -0.42 -11.48 15.39
CA LEU A 407 -0.53 -10.17 16.04
C LEU A 407 -1.97 -9.66 16.05
N TYR A 408 -2.64 -9.72 14.89
CA TYR A 408 -4.01 -9.22 14.78
C TYR A 408 -5.04 -10.05 15.56
N GLU A 409 -4.70 -11.26 16.01
CA GLU A 409 -5.57 -12.09 16.83
C GLU A 409 -5.38 -11.86 18.34
N THR A 410 -4.31 -11.18 18.73
CA THR A 410 -4.05 -10.90 20.14
C THR A 410 -5.03 -9.91 20.76
N MET A 411 -5.18 -9.94 22.08
CA MET A 411 -5.94 -8.95 22.85
C MET A 411 -5.27 -7.58 22.95
N SER A 412 -3.96 -7.51 22.68
CA SER A 412 -3.17 -6.28 22.72
C SER A 412 -3.32 -5.43 21.47
N TYR A 413 -3.80 -6.03 20.39
CA TYR A 413 -4.25 -5.32 19.20
C TYR A 413 -5.70 -4.87 19.38
N ASN A 414 -5.98 -3.60 19.12
CA ASN A 414 -7.34 -3.07 19.14
C ASN A 414 -8.14 -3.61 17.94
N LYS A 415 -8.75 -4.79 18.05
CA LYS A 415 -9.44 -5.47 16.94
C LYS A 415 -10.44 -4.56 16.23
N TYR A 416 -10.35 -4.52 14.91
CA TYR A 416 -11.23 -3.73 14.03
C TYR A 416 -11.65 -4.56 12.83
N GLY A 417 -12.93 -4.45 12.44
CA GLY A 417 -13.52 -5.26 11.36
C GLY A 417 -13.38 -4.67 9.95
N GLY A 418 -12.82 -3.47 9.80
CA GLY A 418 -12.52 -2.86 8.51
C GLY A 418 -11.04 -2.99 8.12
N ASN A 419 -10.65 -2.37 7.00
CA ASN A 419 -9.30 -2.48 6.44
C ASN A 419 -8.26 -1.77 7.32
N SER A 420 -8.29 -0.44 7.41
CA SER A 420 -7.44 0.33 8.34
C SER A 420 -8.14 0.51 9.69
N ASN A 421 -7.46 0.12 10.76
CA ASN A 421 -7.90 0.30 12.12
C ASN A 421 -7.88 1.77 12.52
N PRO A 422 -9.00 2.42 12.93
CA PRO A 422 -9.03 3.82 13.33
C PRO A 422 -8.07 4.15 14.49
N LYS A 423 -7.70 3.16 15.31
CA LYS A 423 -6.78 3.26 16.44
C LYS A 423 -5.74 2.13 16.35
N PRO A 424 -4.76 2.23 15.44
CA PRO A 424 -3.87 1.13 15.08
C PRO A 424 -2.77 0.95 16.11
N CYS A 425 -3.16 0.64 17.33
CA CYS A 425 -2.26 0.44 18.45
C CYS A 425 -2.03 -1.04 18.72
N TYR A 426 -0.79 -1.34 19.02
CA TYR A 426 -0.36 -2.57 19.64
C TYR A 426 0.30 -2.22 20.98
N LEU A 427 -0.42 -2.51 22.08
CA LEU A 427 -0.12 -1.93 23.38
C LEU A 427 -0.02 -0.39 23.30
N ASN A 428 1.13 0.16 23.66
CA ASN A 428 1.45 1.58 23.68
C ASN A 428 2.11 2.10 22.39
N LYS A 429 2.19 1.30 21.33
CA LYS A 429 2.85 1.69 20.07
C LYS A 429 1.88 1.69 18.91
N LEU A 430 2.04 2.65 17.99
CA LEU A 430 1.42 2.58 16.67
C LEU A 430 2.06 1.46 15.86
N LEU A 431 1.29 0.81 14.98
CA LEU A 431 1.74 -0.38 14.24
C LEU A 431 2.99 -0.15 13.39
N HIS A 432 3.20 1.05 12.83
CA HIS A 432 4.39 1.31 11.99
C HIS A 432 5.71 1.12 12.74
N PHE A 433 5.74 1.38 14.05
CA PHE A 433 6.94 1.16 14.86
C PHE A 433 7.35 -0.32 14.90
N LEU A 434 6.42 -1.26 14.72
CA LEU A 434 6.73 -2.69 14.68
C LEU A 434 7.47 -3.05 13.39
N SER A 435 7.03 -2.51 12.25
CA SER A 435 7.69 -2.67 10.95
C SER A 435 9.10 -2.06 10.96
N LEU A 436 9.23 -0.84 11.51
CA LEU A 436 10.50 -0.14 11.59
C LEU A 436 11.49 -0.83 12.54
N ASP A 437 11.06 -1.20 13.76
CA ASP A 437 11.89 -1.94 14.73
C ASP A 437 12.35 -3.29 14.16
N TRP A 438 11.47 -4.00 13.45
CA TRP A 438 11.83 -5.25 12.79
C TRP A 438 12.93 -5.03 11.74
N LEU A 439 12.78 -4.02 10.87
CA LEU A 439 13.76 -3.72 9.82
C LEU A 439 15.11 -3.30 10.40
N GLU A 440 15.12 -2.43 11.41
CA GLU A 440 16.34 -1.99 12.07
C GLU A 440 17.10 -3.16 12.70
N ARG A 441 16.39 -4.07 13.40
CA ARG A 441 16.99 -5.26 13.99
C ARG A 441 17.53 -6.22 12.93
N PHE A 442 16.78 -6.45 11.86
CA PHE A 442 17.23 -7.25 10.72
C PHE A 442 18.54 -6.70 10.14
N LEU A 443 18.59 -5.41 9.83
CA LEU A 443 19.80 -4.75 9.35
C LEU A 443 20.94 -4.83 10.35
N THR A 444 20.67 -4.64 11.65
CA THR A 444 21.69 -4.72 12.70
C THR A 444 22.33 -6.11 12.80
N VAL A 445 21.52 -7.17 12.66
CA VAL A 445 21.99 -8.56 12.73
C VAL A 445 22.79 -8.92 11.48
N HIS A 446 22.31 -8.53 10.30
CA HIS A 446 22.90 -8.96 9.02
C HIS A 446 23.99 -8.03 8.48
N HIS A 447 24.08 -6.78 8.95
CA HIS A 447 25.19 -5.87 8.62
C HIS A 447 26.54 -6.46 9.05
N LYS A 448 26.56 -7.29 10.09
CA LYS A 448 27.78 -7.92 10.62
C LYS A 448 28.30 -9.10 9.77
N THR A 449 27.59 -9.48 8.72
CA THR A 449 27.96 -10.59 7.83
C THR A 449 28.04 -10.13 6.38
N PRO A 450 29.12 -9.44 5.98
CA PRO A 450 29.28 -8.90 4.63
C PRO A 450 29.31 -9.97 3.53
N ASP A 451 29.57 -11.24 3.88
CA ASP A 451 29.53 -12.37 2.96
C ASP A 451 28.10 -12.81 2.57
N TYR A 452 27.09 -12.34 3.31
CA TYR A 452 25.67 -12.64 3.09
C TYR A 452 24.90 -11.32 2.91
N PRO A 453 24.88 -10.74 1.70
CA PRO A 453 24.06 -9.55 1.42
C PRO A 453 22.58 -9.83 1.69
N THR A 454 21.77 -8.79 1.80
CA THR A 454 20.34 -8.93 2.13
C THR A 454 19.44 -8.43 1.01
N PHE A 455 18.34 -9.13 0.75
CA PHE A 455 17.27 -8.66 -0.13
C PHE A 455 15.94 -8.68 0.62
N GLY A 456 15.35 -7.50 0.83
CA GLY A 456 14.22 -7.36 1.73
C GLY A 456 13.10 -6.50 1.17
N ILE A 457 11.86 -6.91 1.40
CA ILE A 457 10.68 -6.09 1.09
C ILE A 457 9.82 -5.94 2.34
N MET A 458 9.67 -4.70 2.79
CA MET A 458 8.79 -4.29 3.88
C MET A 458 7.67 -3.41 3.30
N LYS A 459 6.45 -3.92 3.27
CA LYS A 459 5.26 -3.15 2.87
C LYS A 459 4.42 -2.76 4.09
N MET A 460 4.17 -1.47 4.21
CA MET A 460 3.37 -0.85 5.27
C MET A 460 2.06 -0.35 4.69
N ASN A 461 0.95 -0.66 5.34
CA ASN A 461 -0.40 -0.34 4.83
C ASN A 461 -1.17 0.58 5.78
N GLU A 462 -1.04 0.36 7.10
CA GLU A 462 -1.95 0.90 8.11
C GLU A 462 -1.93 2.44 8.22
N MET A 463 -0.77 3.03 7.92
CA MET A 463 -0.53 4.47 8.05
C MET A 463 -0.78 5.27 6.77
N SER A 464 -1.14 4.62 5.65
CA SER A 464 -1.25 5.30 4.36
C SER A 464 -2.42 4.88 3.47
N HIS A 465 -2.93 3.65 3.58
CA HIS A 465 -3.91 3.13 2.60
C HIS A 465 -5.29 3.80 2.67
N ASP A 466 -6.01 3.83 3.81
CA ASP A 466 -7.37 4.40 3.84
C ASP A 466 -7.43 5.90 4.20
N TYR A 467 -6.42 6.41 4.92
CA TYR A 467 -6.42 7.74 5.50
C TYR A 467 -5.24 8.57 5.01
N LEU A 468 -5.49 9.56 4.15
CA LEU A 468 -4.46 10.49 3.68
C LEU A 468 -3.75 11.21 4.85
N GLU A 469 -4.49 11.51 5.92
CA GLU A 469 -3.99 12.28 7.05
C GLU A 469 -2.97 11.55 7.92
N ARG A 470 -2.95 10.21 7.89
CA ARG A 470 -2.05 9.42 8.75
C ARG A 470 -0.61 9.45 8.31
N LEU A 471 -0.38 9.68 7.02
CA LEU A 471 0.99 9.79 6.52
C LEU A 471 1.72 10.98 7.16
N PHE A 472 0.99 12.07 7.47
CA PHE A 472 1.53 13.22 8.19
C PHE A 472 1.96 12.88 9.62
N TRP A 473 1.39 11.84 10.24
CA TRP A 473 1.72 11.45 11.61
C TRP A 473 3.12 10.84 11.71
N ILE A 474 3.60 10.22 10.64
CA ILE A 474 4.82 9.41 10.66
C ILE A 474 6.02 10.08 10.00
N ASP A 475 5.91 11.33 9.53
CA ASP A 475 7.03 12.04 8.89
C ASP A 475 8.23 12.14 9.83
N TYR A 476 8.00 12.59 11.07
CA TYR A 476 9.08 12.70 12.04
C TYR A 476 9.65 11.32 12.42
N ASP A 477 8.79 10.31 12.56
CA ASP A 477 9.19 8.95 12.93
C ASP A 477 10.05 8.31 11.82
N LEU A 478 9.66 8.48 10.55
CA LEU A 478 10.41 7.98 9.40
C LEU A 478 11.74 8.71 9.23
N LYS A 479 11.77 10.04 9.38
CA LYS A 479 13.02 10.80 9.41
C LYS A 479 13.99 10.23 10.44
N ASN A 480 13.55 10.14 11.70
CA ASN A 480 14.38 9.65 12.79
C ASN A 480 14.85 8.21 12.56
N PHE A 481 13.96 7.35 12.03
CA PHE A 481 14.31 5.99 11.66
C PHE A 481 15.46 5.96 10.64
N PHE A 482 15.33 6.68 9.52
CA PHE A 482 16.39 6.71 8.50
C PHE A 482 17.67 7.36 9.05
N GLU A 483 17.58 8.45 9.81
CA GLU A 483 18.71 9.06 10.52
C GLU A 483 19.47 8.03 11.36
N ASN A 484 18.74 7.24 12.17
CA ASN A 484 19.34 6.20 13.00
C ASN A 484 20.04 5.12 12.15
N LEU A 485 19.45 4.71 11.02
CA LEU A 485 20.10 3.73 10.14
C LEU A 485 21.43 4.26 9.56
N PHE A 486 21.49 5.53 9.16
CA PHE A 486 22.72 6.16 8.69
C PHE A 486 23.76 6.33 9.81
N GLN A 487 23.35 6.82 10.98
CA GLN A 487 24.25 6.99 12.14
C GLN A 487 24.87 5.67 12.59
N LYS A 488 24.13 4.56 12.48
CA LYS A 488 24.59 3.21 12.79
C LYS A 488 25.33 2.53 11.63
N ASN A 489 25.56 3.23 10.52
CA ASN A 489 26.19 2.71 9.29
C ASN A 489 25.46 1.51 8.65
N LEU A 490 24.19 1.28 9.00
CA LEU A 490 23.42 0.10 8.56
C LEU A 490 23.08 0.11 7.06
N LEU A 491 23.31 1.22 6.36
CA LEU A 491 23.06 1.38 4.93
C LEU A 491 24.34 1.48 4.08
N ASN A 492 25.54 1.32 4.67
CA ASN A 492 26.81 1.56 3.97
C ASN A 492 27.09 0.59 2.79
N ASN A 493 26.40 -0.55 2.74
CA ASN A 493 26.41 -1.48 1.61
C ASN A 493 24.98 -1.79 1.12
N THR A 494 24.04 -0.87 1.30
CA THR A 494 22.61 -1.12 1.02
C THR A 494 22.06 -0.12 0.01
N ILE A 495 21.53 -0.63 -1.10
CA ILE A 495 20.64 0.11 -1.98
C ILE A 495 19.26 0.15 -1.32
N LEU A 496 18.80 1.34 -0.96
CA LEU A 496 17.48 1.56 -0.37
C LEU A 496 16.50 2.04 -1.46
N ILE A 497 15.41 1.32 -1.64
CA ILE A 497 14.25 1.76 -2.43
C ILE A 497 13.16 2.16 -1.44
N PHE A 498 12.79 3.44 -1.45
CA PHE A 498 11.69 3.97 -0.65
C PHE A 498 10.62 4.50 -1.59
N CYS A 499 9.43 3.88 -1.59
CA CYS A 499 8.42 4.16 -2.60
C CYS A 499 6.99 3.95 -2.08
N GLY A 500 6.02 4.44 -2.85
CA GLY A 500 4.66 3.93 -2.86
C GLY A 500 4.44 3.00 -4.05
N ASP A 501 3.41 2.15 -3.99
CA ASP A 501 3.03 1.23 -5.06
C ASP A 501 2.05 1.85 -6.08
N HIS A 502 1.12 2.67 -5.58
CA HIS A 502 0.19 3.50 -6.35
C HIS A 502 -0.21 4.74 -5.53
N GLY A 503 -0.97 5.68 -6.11
CA GLY A 503 -1.58 6.76 -5.33
C GLY A 503 -2.95 6.39 -4.75
N HIS A 504 -3.61 7.32 -4.06
CA HIS A 504 -4.87 7.03 -3.35
C HIS A 504 -6.06 6.79 -4.29
N ARG A 505 -6.38 5.52 -4.54
CA ARG A 505 -7.33 5.09 -5.59
C ARG A 505 -8.81 5.24 -5.26
N GLN A 506 -9.17 5.44 -3.99
CA GLN A 506 -10.57 5.44 -3.54
C GLN A 506 -10.97 6.67 -2.72
N HIS A 507 -10.04 7.58 -2.43
CA HIS A 507 -10.35 8.83 -1.74
C HIS A 507 -11.05 9.84 -2.65
N ARG A 508 -11.83 10.76 -2.06
CA ARG A 508 -12.49 11.87 -2.78
C ARG A 508 -11.52 12.74 -3.58
N LEU A 509 -10.24 12.75 -3.18
CA LEU A 509 -9.13 13.38 -3.91
C LEU A 509 -9.16 12.98 -5.40
N ARG A 510 -9.40 11.71 -5.73
CA ARG A 510 -9.40 11.19 -7.12
C ARG A 510 -10.46 11.85 -8.02
N GLN A 511 -11.47 12.51 -7.45
CA GLN A 511 -12.49 13.23 -8.22
C GLN A 511 -11.99 14.57 -8.76
N THR A 512 -10.96 15.16 -8.14
CA THR A 512 -10.29 16.36 -8.63
C THR A 512 -9.41 16.03 -9.85
N ARG A 513 -9.14 17.03 -10.70
CA ARG A 513 -8.21 16.86 -11.83
C ARG A 513 -6.85 16.39 -11.35
N ILE A 514 -6.26 17.06 -10.35
CA ILE A 514 -4.94 16.72 -9.80
C ILE A 514 -4.93 15.31 -9.21
N GLY A 515 -5.93 14.96 -8.39
CA GLY A 515 -6.04 13.62 -7.81
C GLY A 515 -6.15 12.49 -8.84
N SER A 516 -6.70 12.76 -10.03
CA SER A 516 -6.74 11.80 -11.13
C SER A 516 -5.37 11.52 -11.77
N PHE A 517 -4.42 12.46 -11.66
CA PHE A 517 -3.02 12.23 -12.00
C PHE A 517 -2.27 11.60 -10.83
N GLU A 518 -2.49 12.06 -9.61
CA GLU A 518 -1.80 11.54 -8.41
C GLU A 518 -1.97 10.03 -8.23
N VAL A 519 -3.16 9.50 -8.49
CA VAL A 519 -3.39 8.05 -8.39
C VAL A 519 -2.48 7.25 -9.35
N LYS A 520 -2.11 7.85 -10.48
CA LYS A 520 -1.29 7.26 -11.54
C LYS A 520 0.22 7.45 -11.33
N LEU A 521 0.61 8.32 -10.40
CA LEU A 521 1.99 8.75 -10.17
C LEU A 521 2.44 8.44 -8.73
N PRO A 522 2.80 7.18 -8.41
CA PRO A 522 3.32 6.79 -7.11
C PRO A 522 4.63 7.50 -6.80
N PHE A 523 4.90 7.69 -5.51
CA PHE A 523 6.22 8.13 -5.06
C PHE A 523 7.25 7.04 -5.37
N PHE A 524 8.34 7.34 -6.06
CA PHE A 524 9.42 6.38 -6.31
C PHE A 524 10.79 7.03 -6.11
N SER A 525 11.62 6.41 -5.28
CA SER A 525 12.96 6.89 -4.99
C SER A 525 13.96 5.77 -4.71
N MET A 526 15.23 6.06 -5.00
CA MET A 526 16.34 5.14 -4.77
C MET A 526 17.52 5.87 -4.13
N LEU A 527 18.15 5.23 -3.16
CA LEU A 527 19.37 5.70 -2.52
C LEU A 527 20.43 4.61 -2.59
N PHE A 528 21.66 5.03 -2.91
CA PHE A 528 22.79 4.12 -3.14
C PHE A 528 23.91 4.39 -2.14
N PRO A 529 24.61 3.34 -1.69
CA PRO A 529 25.78 3.50 -0.83
C PRO A 529 26.91 4.19 -1.58
N GLN A 530 27.78 4.89 -0.84
CA GLN A 530 28.84 5.71 -1.44
C GLN A 530 29.82 4.90 -2.27
N SER A 531 30.17 3.69 -1.82
CA SER A 531 31.01 2.74 -2.56
C SER A 531 30.43 2.42 -3.93
N TYR A 532 29.13 2.15 -4.00
CA TYR A 532 28.43 1.85 -5.25
C TYR A 532 28.40 3.07 -6.19
N LYS A 533 28.19 4.27 -5.64
CA LYS A 533 28.23 5.51 -6.43
C LYS A 533 29.60 5.72 -7.09
N GLN A 534 30.68 5.50 -6.34
CA GLN A 534 32.06 5.63 -6.83
C GLN A 534 32.41 4.56 -7.86
N GLN A 535 31.88 3.35 -7.67
CA GLN A 535 32.13 2.22 -8.56
C GLN A 535 31.38 2.32 -9.89
N PHE A 536 30.16 2.89 -9.88
CA PHE A 536 29.29 2.96 -11.05
C PHE A 536 28.87 4.40 -11.39
N PRO A 537 29.83 5.31 -11.66
CA PRO A 537 29.54 6.73 -11.88
C PRO A 537 28.65 6.96 -13.10
N GLN A 538 28.79 6.16 -14.16
CA GLN A 538 27.92 6.26 -15.34
C GLN A 538 26.47 5.84 -15.03
N ALA A 539 26.26 4.81 -14.20
CA ALA A 539 24.93 4.43 -13.76
C ALA A 539 24.29 5.54 -12.91
N MET A 540 25.08 6.19 -12.03
CA MET A 540 24.60 7.32 -11.23
C MET A 540 24.24 8.54 -12.09
N LYS A 541 25.02 8.81 -13.14
CA LYS A 541 24.71 9.84 -14.13
C LYS A 541 23.40 9.54 -14.87
N ASN A 542 23.20 8.29 -15.29
CA ASN A 542 21.98 7.88 -15.97
C ASN A 542 20.76 7.96 -15.04
N LEU A 543 20.86 7.50 -13.78
CA LEU A 543 19.81 7.67 -12.78
C LEU A 543 19.42 9.13 -12.59
N LYS A 544 20.40 10.03 -12.52
CA LYS A 544 20.16 11.46 -12.38
C LYS A 544 19.38 12.02 -13.57
N ASN A 545 19.77 11.65 -14.80
CA ASN A 545 19.09 12.06 -16.01
C ASN A 545 17.66 11.48 -16.10
N ASN A 546 17.46 10.28 -15.57
CA ASN A 546 16.19 9.56 -15.61
C ASN A 546 15.13 10.09 -14.62
N GLU A 547 15.47 10.95 -13.65
CA GLU A 547 14.53 11.49 -12.64
C GLU A 547 13.31 12.21 -13.26
N GLN A 548 13.48 12.77 -14.45
CA GLN A 548 12.46 13.52 -15.20
C GLN A 548 11.86 12.73 -16.36
N MET A 549 12.25 11.47 -16.54
CA MET A 549 11.77 10.62 -17.63
C MET A 549 10.56 9.79 -17.19
N LEU A 550 9.69 9.47 -18.16
CA LEU A 550 8.57 8.55 -17.91
C LEU A 550 9.13 7.16 -17.59
N THR A 551 8.95 6.72 -16.35
CA THR A 551 9.38 5.40 -15.87
C THR A 551 8.19 4.61 -15.36
N SER A 552 8.33 3.29 -15.26
CA SER A 552 7.29 2.38 -14.78
C SER A 552 7.89 1.23 -13.98
N TRP A 553 7.04 0.44 -13.32
CA TRP A 553 7.47 -0.70 -12.53
C TRP A 553 8.26 -1.75 -13.33
N TRP A 554 8.13 -1.78 -14.67
CA TRP A 554 8.95 -2.61 -15.56
C TRP A 554 10.42 -2.22 -15.53
N ASP A 555 10.72 -0.92 -15.49
CA ASP A 555 12.10 -0.42 -15.43
C ASP A 555 12.74 -0.77 -14.08
N VAL A 556 11.95 -0.77 -13.01
CA VAL A 556 12.41 -1.17 -11.67
C VAL A 556 12.77 -2.65 -11.65
N TYR A 557 11.95 -3.51 -12.25
CA TYR A 557 12.29 -4.94 -12.43
C TYR A 557 13.60 -5.12 -13.19
N GLU A 558 13.78 -4.43 -14.33
CA GLU A 558 15.01 -4.51 -15.11
C GLU A 558 16.22 -3.96 -14.34
N THR A 559 16.02 -2.95 -13.49
CA THR A 559 17.07 -2.42 -12.61
C THR A 559 17.49 -3.44 -11.55
N LEU A 560 16.52 -4.11 -10.91
CA LEU A 560 16.79 -5.20 -9.97
C LEU A 560 17.51 -6.37 -10.66
N ALA A 561 17.08 -6.72 -11.87
CA ALA A 561 17.74 -7.76 -12.68
C ALA A 561 19.16 -7.34 -13.11
N ASN A 562 19.41 -6.04 -13.31
CA ASN A 562 20.74 -5.52 -13.58
C ASN A 562 21.63 -5.58 -12.33
N ILE A 563 21.10 -5.34 -11.14
CA ILE A 563 21.83 -5.52 -9.87
C ILE A 563 22.28 -6.98 -9.75
N LEU A 564 21.39 -7.96 -10.02
CA LEU A 564 21.74 -9.38 -10.01
C LEU A 564 22.88 -9.73 -10.97
N LYS A 565 22.83 -9.22 -12.22
CA LYS A 565 23.89 -9.42 -13.23
C LYS A 565 25.26 -8.95 -12.77
N MET A 566 25.31 -7.86 -12.00
CA MET A 566 26.58 -7.33 -11.51
C MET A 566 27.22 -8.23 -10.44
N VAL A 567 26.45 -9.19 -9.93
CA VAL A 567 26.87 -10.25 -9.00
C VAL A 567 27.13 -11.58 -9.72
N GLU A 568 26.76 -11.72 -11.00
CA GLU A 568 26.89 -12.94 -11.79
C GLU A 568 27.96 -12.84 -12.90
N GLU A 569 28.65 -13.95 -13.19
CA GLU A 569 29.46 -14.11 -14.39
C GLU A 569 28.53 -14.32 -15.62
N PRO A 570 28.88 -13.83 -16.83
CA PRO A 570 28.03 -13.84 -18.03
C PRO A 570 27.47 -15.21 -18.45
N ASN A 571 28.08 -16.32 -18.02
CA ASN A 571 27.78 -17.67 -18.47
C ASN A 571 26.88 -18.49 -17.52
N ILE A 572 26.39 -17.91 -16.42
CA ILE A 572 25.51 -18.58 -15.44
C ILE A 572 24.10 -17.98 -15.45
N PHE A 573 23.62 -17.54 -16.61
CA PHE A 573 22.20 -17.20 -16.71
C PHE A 573 21.40 -18.49 -16.74
N ASP A 574 20.56 -18.71 -15.72
CA ASP A 574 19.47 -19.68 -15.80
C ASP A 574 18.69 -19.38 -17.10
N PRO A 575 18.58 -20.32 -18.06
CA PRO A 575 17.83 -20.12 -19.29
C PRO A 575 16.40 -19.60 -19.06
N LEU A 576 15.82 -19.88 -17.87
CA LEU A 576 14.51 -19.37 -17.44
C LEU A 576 14.53 -17.85 -17.16
N LEU A 577 15.66 -17.26 -16.77
CA LEU A 577 15.82 -15.80 -16.59
C LEU A 577 16.06 -15.07 -17.90
N VAL A 578 16.70 -15.71 -18.88
CA VAL A 578 16.93 -15.13 -20.22
C VAL A 578 15.66 -15.14 -21.06
N ASN A 579 14.89 -16.24 -21.03
CA ASN A 579 13.62 -16.35 -21.76
C ASN A 579 12.59 -15.30 -21.34
N TRP A 580 12.72 -14.73 -20.14
CA TRP A 580 11.82 -13.70 -19.65
C TRP A 580 12.03 -12.32 -20.28
N ARG A 581 13.28 -11.96 -20.56
CA ARG A 581 13.66 -10.62 -21.06
C ARG A 581 13.12 -10.32 -22.45
N SER A 582 12.79 -11.33 -23.25
CA SER A 582 12.16 -11.12 -24.56
C SER A 582 10.73 -10.59 -24.46
N THR A 583 10.16 -10.50 -23.25
CA THR A 583 8.75 -10.11 -23.02
C THR A 583 8.54 -8.80 -22.25
N THR A 584 9.60 -8.16 -21.72
CA THR A 584 9.48 -6.93 -20.92
C THR A 584 9.66 -5.67 -21.78
N THR A 585 8.89 -4.63 -21.48
CA THR A 585 9.02 -3.29 -22.09
C THR A 585 9.91 -2.36 -21.24
N GLY A 586 10.46 -2.88 -20.14
CA GLY A 586 11.27 -2.12 -19.18
C GLY A 586 12.68 -1.87 -19.69
N ILE A 587 13.27 -0.78 -19.21
CA ILE A 587 14.69 -0.45 -19.41
C ILE A 587 15.29 -0.22 -18.03
N SER A 588 16.40 -0.89 -17.71
CA SER A 588 17.10 -0.66 -16.43
C SER A 588 17.44 0.82 -16.26
N LEU A 589 17.15 1.38 -15.09
CA LEU A 589 17.38 2.78 -14.73
C LEU A 589 18.87 3.14 -14.66
N PHE A 590 19.76 2.15 -14.74
CA PHE A 590 21.20 2.36 -14.93
C PHE A 590 21.58 2.71 -16.38
N HIS A 591 20.64 2.61 -17.32
CA HIS A 591 20.80 3.06 -18.71
C HIS A 591 19.95 4.32 -18.97
N PRO A 592 20.26 5.11 -20.02
CA PRO A 592 19.43 6.23 -20.40
C PRO A 592 18.01 5.77 -20.78
N ILE A 593 16.99 6.33 -20.14
CA ILE A 593 15.60 6.15 -20.56
C ILE A 593 15.33 7.13 -21.71
N PRO A 594 14.90 6.66 -22.90
CA PRO A 594 14.59 7.56 -24.00
C PRO A 594 13.33 8.38 -23.72
N GLU A 595 13.16 9.49 -24.44
CA GLU A 595 11.86 10.14 -24.53
C GLU A 595 10.85 9.15 -25.13
N ARG A 596 9.76 8.91 -24.40
CA ARG A 596 8.82 7.83 -24.73
C ARG A 596 7.40 8.14 -24.24
N ASN A 597 6.43 7.45 -24.81
CA ASN A 597 5.01 7.53 -24.41
C ASN A 597 4.61 6.31 -23.56
N CYS A 598 3.36 6.30 -23.06
CA CYS A 598 2.84 5.23 -22.23
C CYS A 598 2.91 3.84 -22.88
N SER A 599 2.59 3.73 -24.17
CA SER A 599 2.65 2.45 -24.89
C SER A 599 4.06 1.89 -24.91
N SER A 600 5.05 2.70 -25.27
CA SER A 600 6.47 2.30 -25.26
C SER A 600 7.06 2.07 -23.86
N ALA A 601 6.42 2.59 -22.81
CA ALA A 601 6.80 2.37 -21.41
C ALA A 601 6.04 1.19 -20.75
N GLY A 602 5.21 0.46 -21.52
CA GLY A 602 4.41 -0.66 -21.01
C GLY A 602 3.28 -0.24 -20.07
N ILE A 603 2.83 1.02 -20.14
CA ILE A 603 1.75 1.57 -19.30
C ILE A 603 0.43 1.47 -20.08
N PRO A 604 -0.57 0.71 -19.58
CA PRO A 604 -1.88 0.65 -20.22
C PRO A 604 -2.56 2.02 -20.31
N GLU A 605 -3.25 2.29 -21.43
CA GLU A 605 -3.83 3.62 -21.72
C GLU A 605 -4.71 4.18 -20.60
N LYS A 606 -5.53 3.35 -19.93
CA LYS A 606 -6.36 3.77 -18.80
C LYS A 606 -5.57 4.28 -17.59
N TYR A 607 -4.32 3.88 -17.46
CA TYR A 607 -3.40 4.32 -16.41
C TYR A 607 -2.38 5.35 -16.91
N CYS A 608 -2.44 5.72 -18.19
CA CYS A 608 -1.49 6.65 -18.78
C CYS A 608 -1.61 8.05 -18.14
N PRO A 609 -0.56 8.56 -17.47
CA PRO A 609 -0.57 9.91 -16.91
C PRO A 609 -0.23 10.97 -17.97
N CYS A 610 0.20 10.59 -19.17
CA CYS A 610 0.47 11.54 -20.24
C CYS A 610 -0.84 12.13 -20.73
N SER A 611 -1.03 13.45 -20.58
CA SER A 611 -2.18 14.13 -21.14
C SER A 611 -1.97 15.65 -21.17
N ARG A 612 -2.34 16.26 -22.29
CA ARG A 612 -2.45 17.72 -22.47
C ARG A 612 -3.90 18.20 -22.40
N SER A 613 -4.73 17.49 -21.64
CA SER A 613 -6.18 17.75 -21.57
C SER A 613 -6.51 19.13 -20.98
N THR A 614 -7.55 19.76 -21.51
CA THR A 614 -8.16 20.98 -20.98
C THR A 614 -9.54 20.67 -20.39
N PRO A 615 -9.93 21.29 -19.25
CA PRO A 615 -11.28 21.15 -18.70
C PRO A 615 -12.36 21.67 -19.65
N LEU A 616 -13.53 21.02 -19.62
CA LEU A 616 -14.72 21.43 -20.36
C LEU A 616 -15.90 21.69 -19.43
N ASP A 617 -16.84 22.50 -19.93
CA ASP A 617 -18.17 22.63 -19.33
C ASP A 617 -18.94 21.30 -19.48
N ILE A 618 -19.43 20.79 -18.36
CA ILE A 618 -20.18 19.54 -18.27
C ILE A 618 -21.59 19.65 -18.84
N THR A 619 -22.10 20.86 -19.07
CA THR A 619 -23.43 21.10 -19.67
C THR A 619 -23.47 20.85 -21.18
N LEU A 620 -22.31 20.73 -21.82
CA LEU A 620 -22.21 20.49 -23.25
C LEU A 620 -22.89 19.15 -23.64
N PRO A 621 -23.78 19.13 -24.66
CA PRO A 621 -24.53 17.92 -25.03
C PRO A 621 -23.66 16.70 -25.31
N VAL A 622 -22.51 16.89 -25.98
CA VAL A 622 -21.56 15.82 -26.30
C VAL A 622 -21.05 15.10 -25.04
N ILE A 623 -20.90 15.79 -23.91
CA ILE A 623 -20.42 15.17 -22.66
C ILE A 623 -21.46 14.20 -22.09
N LYS A 624 -22.75 14.55 -22.20
CA LYS A 624 -23.84 13.65 -21.83
C LYS A 624 -23.90 12.43 -22.74
N GLU A 625 -23.74 12.62 -24.06
CA GLU A 625 -23.68 11.52 -25.02
C GLU A 625 -22.52 10.55 -24.71
N LEU A 626 -21.34 11.08 -24.39
CA LEU A 626 -20.17 10.31 -24.01
C LEU A 626 -20.39 9.50 -22.72
N ALA A 627 -20.96 10.12 -21.68
CA ALA A 627 -21.28 9.42 -20.43
C ALA A 627 -22.30 8.28 -20.64
N LEU A 628 -23.32 8.51 -21.47
CA LEU A 628 -24.31 7.51 -21.83
C LEU A 628 -23.69 6.36 -22.65
N ALA A 629 -22.78 6.67 -23.58
CA ALA A 629 -22.03 5.66 -24.33
C ALA A 629 -21.16 4.77 -23.41
N SER A 630 -20.54 5.36 -22.37
CA SER A 630 -19.81 4.60 -21.36
C SER A 630 -20.74 3.67 -20.57
N ILE A 631 -21.93 4.13 -20.18
CA ILE A 631 -22.92 3.30 -19.46
C ILE A 631 -23.47 2.18 -20.33
N ASP A 632 -23.73 2.46 -21.61
CA ASP A 632 -24.14 1.47 -22.60
C ASP A 632 -23.08 0.37 -22.71
N HIS A 633 -21.79 0.74 -22.84
CA HIS A 633 -20.72 -0.25 -22.87
C HIS A 633 -20.64 -1.09 -21.59
N ILE A 634 -20.80 -0.49 -20.41
CA ILE A 634 -20.85 -1.24 -19.16
C ILE A 634 -21.98 -2.28 -19.19
N THR A 635 -23.17 -1.87 -19.59
CA THR A 635 -24.37 -2.71 -19.53
C THR A 635 -24.34 -3.80 -20.61
N ASN A 636 -24.13 -3.39 -21.86
CA ASN A 636 -24.31 -4.22 -23.04
C ASN A 636 -23.05 -4.93 -23.52
N VAL A 637 -21.87 -4.57 -23.00
CA VAL A 637 -20.60 -5.26 -23.29
C VAL A 637 -20.03 -5.94 -22.04
N LYS A 638 -19.79 -5.20 -20.95
CA LYS A 638 -19.15 -5.77 -19.75
C LYS A 638 -20.08 -6.71 -18.98
N LEU A 639 -21.34 -6.30 -18.78
CA LEU A 639 -22.30 -7.02 -17.94
C LEU A 639 -23.30 -7.87 -18.72
N LYS A 640 -23.22 -7.94 -20.06
CA LYS A 640 -24.18 -8.62 -20.96
C LYS A 640 -24.60 -10.00 -20.45
N SER A 641 -23.63 -10.87 -20.13
CA SER A 641 -23.90 -12.24 -19.68
C SER A 641 -24.33 -12.35 -18.21
N HIS A 642 -24.33 -11.24 -17.47
CA HIS A 642 -24.56 -11.17 -16.02
C HIS A 642 -25.68 -10.20 -15.63
N MET A 643 -26.47 -9.72 -16.59
CA MET A 643 -27.63 -8.85 -16.34
C MET A 643 -28.70 -9.50 -15.45
N HIS A 644 -28.71 -10.83 -15.34
CA HIS A 644 -29.57 -11.56 -14.41
C HIS A 644 -29.11 -11.46 -12.93
N LEU A 645 -27.89 -10.97 -12.68
CA LEU A 645 -27.33 -10.76 -11.34
C LEU A 645 -27.18 -9.27 -10.98
N CYS A 646 -26.85 -8.44 -11.97
CA CYS A 646 -26.58 -7.02 -11.82
C CYS A 646 -27.75 -6.16 -12.31
N LEU A 647 -28.13 -5.15 -11.55
CA LEU A 647 -29.11 -4.16 -11.99
C LEU A 647 -28.54 -3.28 -13.12
N PRO A 648 -29.39 -2.82 -14.05
CA PRO A 648 -28.99 -1.80 -15.02
C PRO A 648 -28.57 -0.53 -14.30
N LEU A 649 -27.64 0.19 -14.92
CA LEU A 649 -27.10 1.44 -14.41
C LEU A 649 -27.61 2.60 -15.26
N GLU A 650 -27.94 3.71 -14.60
CA GLU A 650 -28.41 4.93 -15.25
C GLU A 650 -27.53 6.12 -14.86
N LEU A 651 -27.36 7.07 -15.76
CA LEU A 651 -26.61 8.30 -15.47
C LEU A 651 -27.32 9.09 -14.38
N LYS A 652 -26.61 9.39 -13.28
CA LYS A 652 -27.11 10.25 -12.21
C LYS A 652 -26.61 11.68 -12.36
N THR A 653 -25.31 11.87 -12.48
CA THR A 653 -24.71 13.19 -12.70
C THR A 653 -23.35 13.09 -13.38
N ILE A 654 -22.98 14.11 -14.13
CA ILE A 654 -21.62 14.30 -14.65
C ILE A 654 -20.86 15.15 -13.64
N ILE A 655 -19.62 14.79 -13.34
CA ILE A 655 -18.79 15.44 -12.30
C ILE A 655 -17.70 16.30 -12.95
N ARG A 656 -17.05 15.78 -13.99
CA ARG A 656 -15.93 16.45 -14.67
C ARG A 656 -15.81 15.94 -16.10
N ALA A 657 -15.39 16.82 -17.00
CA ALA A 657 -15.04 16.48 -18.37
C ALA A 657 -13.78 17.23 -18.81
N GLU A 658 -12.95 16.57 -19.61
CA GLU A 658 -11.75 17.16 -20.20
C GLU A 658 -11.58 16.67 -21.63
N VAL A 659 -10.95 17.48 -22.48
CA VAL A 659 -10.67 17.15 -23.88
C VAL A 659 -9.21 17.34 -24.23
N GLU A 660 -8.71 16.48 -25.10
CA GLU A 660 -7.40 16.55 -25.71
C GLU A 660 -7.55 16.42 -27.22
N LYS A 661 -7.03 17.40 -27.97
CA LYS A 661 -7.04 17.35 -29.44
C LYS A 661 -6.04 16.30 -29.91
N LEU A 662 -6.49 15.37 -30.74
CA LEU A 662 -5.62 14.35 -31.30
C LEU A 662 -4.91 14.93 -32.51
N VAL A 663 -3.58 14.99 -32.45
CA VAL A 663 -2.75 15.32 -33.61
C VAL A 663 -2.52 14.02 -34.39
N ILE A 664 -3.32 13.77 -35.41
CA ILE A 664 -3.13 12.61 -36.30
C ILE A 664 -2.06 12.99 -37.35
N PRO A 665 -0.92 12.29 -37.41
CA PRO A 665 -0.04 12.40 -38.58
C PRO A 665 -0.79 11.88 -39.81
N LYS A 666 -0.87 12.68 -40.87
CA LYS A 666 -1.36 12.21 -42.18
C LYS A 666 -0.44 11.09 -42.68
N ILE A 667 -0.75 9.83 -42.37
CA ILE A 667 -0.11 8.70 -43.06
C ILE A 667 -0.81 8.55 -44.40
N VAL A 668 -0.28 9.26 -45.39
CA VAL A 668 -0.57 8.99 -46.81
C VAL A 668 0.25 7.75 -47.16
N ASN A 669 -0.37 6.57 -47.05
CA ASN A 669 -0.12 5.33 -47.81
C ASN A 669 -0.40 4.07 -46.97
N ASN A 670 -1.66 3.62 -46.97
CA ASN A 670 -2.05 2.24 -47.32
C ASN A 670 -3.49 1.94 -46.86
N LYS A 671 -4.39 1.83 -47.85
CA LYS A 671 -5.65 1.05 -47.98
C LYS A 671 -6.41 0.49 -46.76
N THR A 672 -6.35 1.10 -45.59
CA THR A 672 -7.42 1.00 -44.58
C THR A 672 -7.82 2.42 -44.22
N ALA A 673 -9.09 2.76 -44.46
CA ALA A 673 -9.64 4.05 -44.06
C ALA A 673 -9.63 4.13 -42.53
N ALA A 674 -8.52 4.61 -41.97
CA ALA A 674 -8.41 4.91 -40.55
C ALA A 674 -9.48 5.96 -40.24
N VAL A 675 -10.41 5.61 -39.35
CA VAL A 675 -11.36 6.59 -38.80
C VAL A 675 -10.52 7.63 -38.06
N ASN A 676 -10.46 8.85 -38.60
CA ASN A 676 -9.64 9.92 -38.05
C ASN A 676 -10.36 10.57 -36.86
N PHE A 677 -10.22 9.97 -35.68
CA PHE A 677 -10.72 10.57 -34.45
C PHE A 677 -10.04 11.92 -34.19
N THR A 678 -10.84 12.95 -33.98
CA THR A 678 -10.39 14.34 -33.82
C THR A 678 -10.02 14.68 -32.38
N HIS A 679 -10.70 14.04 -31.42
CA HIS A 679 -10.62 14.41 -30.00
C HIS A 679 -10.63 13.16 -29.10
N SER A 680 -9.90 13.25 -27.99
CA SER A 680 -9.96 12.30 -26.87
C SER A 680 -10.59 13.01 -25.68
N TYR A 681 -11.68 12.46 -25.16
CA TYR A 681 -12.42 13.00 -24.02
C TYR A 681 -12.19 12.12 -22.80
N THR A 682 -11.96 12.73 -21.64
CA THR A 682 -12.04 12.07 -20.33
C THR A 682 -13.29 12.55 -19.61
N VAL A 683 -14.21 11.63 -19.27
CA VAL A 683 -15.47 11.96 -18.57
C VAL A 683 -15.55 11.20 -17.25
N LEU A 684 -15.84 11.94 -16.18
CA LEU A 684 -16.09 11.43 -14.84
C LEU A 684 -17.57 11.61 -14.49
N PHE A 685 -18.27 10.53 -14.18
CA PHE A 685 -19.73 10.56 -13.95
C PHE A 685 -20.17 9.58 -12.85
N GLU A 686 -21.25 9.92 -12.16
CA GLU A 686 -21.92 9.07 -11.16
C GLU A 686 -23.14 8.37 -11.78
N VAL A 687 -23.40 7.13 -11.36
CA VAL A 687 -24.55 6.32 -11.79
C VAL A 687 -25.47 5.90 -10.63
N SER A 688 -26.74 5.70 -10.96
CA SER A 688 -27.78 5.12 -10.12
C SER A 688 -28.06 3.66 -10.53
N PRO A 689 -28.53 2.77 -9.63
CA PRO A 689 -28.70 2.95 -8.18
C PRO A 689 -27.42 2.67 -7.36
N SER A 690 -26.29 2.39 -8.03
CA SER A 690 -25.08 1.94 -7.34
C SER A 690 -24.29 3.03 -6.61
N GLY A 691 -24.58 4.32 -6.88
CA GLY A 691 -23.76 5.45 -6.41
C GLY A 691 -22.34 5.40 -6.97
N GLY A 692 -22.19 4.79 -8.15
CA GLY A 692 -20.90 4.48 -8.72
C GLY A 692 -20.31 5.60 -9.53
N ILE A 693 -19.05 5.93 -9.27
CA ILE A 693 -18.35 6.97 -10.01
C ILE A 693 -17.36 6.30 -10.96
N PHE A 694 -17.49 6.59 -12.25
CA PHE A 694 -16.69 6.02 -13.32
C PHE A 694 -15.93 7.09 -14.09
N GLU A 695 -14.67 6.80 -14.42
CA GLU A 695 -13.84 7.55 -15.36
C GLU A 695 -13.74 6.77 -16.66
N SER A 696 -14.03 7.43 -17.79
CA SER A 696 -13.94 6.85 -19.12
C SER A 696 -13.16 7.76 -20.05
N ARG A 697 -12.28 7.17 -20.87
CA ARG A 697 -11.61 7.86 -21.98
C ARG A 697 -12.22 7.42 -23.31
N LEU A 698 -12.66 8.37 -24.12
CA LEU A 698 -13.36 8.11 -25.38
C LEU A 698 -12.75 8.92 -26.52
N LEU A 699 -12.57 8.27 -27.67
CA LEU A 699 -12.26 8.90 -28.94
C LEU A 699 -13.56 9.36 -29.59
N TYR A 700 -13.55 10.59 -30.09
CA TYR A 700 -14.68 11.21 -30.77
C TYR A 700 -14.27 11.73 -32.14
N HIS A 701 -15.06 11.39 -33.16
CA HIS A 701 -14.90 11.88 -34.52
C HIS A 701 -15.97 12.92 -34.83
N GLU A 702 -15.59 14.19 -34.96
CA GLU A 702 -16.53 15.30 -35.11
C GLU A 702 -17.50 15.15 -36.29
N GLN A 703 -16.99 14.82 -37.48
CA GLN A 703 -17.83 14.79 -38.69
C GLN A 703 -18.87 13.66 -38.67
N THR A 704 -18.48 12.46 -38.22
CA THR A 704 -19.35 11.28 -38.18
C THR A 704 -20.10 11.14 -36.88
N LYS A 705 -19.78 11.96 -35.87
CA LYS A 705 -20.22 11.84 -34.47
C LYS A 705 -19.96 10.45 -33.86
N LYS A 706 -19.01 9.69 -34.43
CA LYS A 706 -18.69 8.35 -33.95
C LYS A 706 -17.94 8.45 -32.61
N ILE A 707 -18.43 7.71 -31.62
CA ILE A 707 -17.81 7.53 -30.31
C ILE A 707 -17.17 6.15 -30.26
N GLN A 708 -15.95 6.07 -29.75
CA GLN A 708 -15.25 4.82 -29.47
C GLN A 708 -14.57 4.92 -28.10
N LEU A 709 -14.61 3.86 -27.30
CA LEU A 709 -13.79 3.81 -26.08
C LEU A 709 -12.31 3.77 -26.45
N HIS A 710 -11.54 4.69 -25.89
CA HIS A 710 -10.08 4.72 -26.04
C HIS A 710 -9.43 3.67 -25.13
N SER A 711 -9.98 3.49 -23.93
CA SER A 711 -9.51 2.50 -22.96
C SER A 711 -10.65 2.00 -22.07
N ASP A 712 -10.34 1.02 -21.21
CA ASP A 712 -11.32 0.44 -20.29
C ASP A 712 -11.83 1.45 -19.27
N ILE A 713 -13.05 1.25 -18.77
CA ILE A 713 -13.72 2.17 -17.84
C ILE A 713 -13.26 1.87 -16.41
N LEU A 714 -12.90 2.91 -15.64
CA LEU A 714 -12.40 2.79 -14.28
C LEU A 714 -13.46 3.17 -13.25
N ARG A 715 -13.67 2.33 -12.23
CA ARG A 715 -14.48 2.67 -11.05
C ARG A 715 -13.59 3.40 -10.03
N VAL A 716 -13.89 4.67 -9.74
CA VAL A 716 -13.00 5.52 -8.92
C VAL A 716 -13.37 5.60 -7.43
N ASN A 717 -14.56 5.09 -7.05
CA ASN A 717 -14.98 5.00 -5.65
C ASN A 717 -15.21 3.56 -5.19
N LEU A 718 -15.14 3.33 -3.88
CA LEU A 718 -15.34 2.00 -3.28
C LEU A 718 -16.72 1.41 -3.63
N TYR A 719 -16.75 0.12 -4.00
CA TYR A 719 -17.98 -0.62 -4.29
C TYR A 719 -18.31 -1.70 -3.23
N GLY A 720 -17.35 -2.07 -2.37
CA GLY A 720 -17.60 -2.92 -1.19
C GLY A 720 -18.42 -4.19 -1.49
N GLN A 721 -19.57 -4.34 -0.81
CA GLN A 721 -20.45 -5.51 -0.95
C GLN A 721 -21.46 -5.40 -2.11
N THR A 722 -21.49 -4.30 -2.87
CA THR A 722 -22.47 -4.14 -3.94
C THR A 722 -22.29 -5.16 -5.06
N SER A 723 -21.08 -5.71 -5.23
CA SER A 723 -20.74 -6.69 -6.27
C SER A 723 -20.69 -8.13 -5.74
N ALA A 724 -21.24 -8.42 -4.56
CA ALA A 724 -21.04 -9.68 -3.85
C ALA A 724 -21.61 -10.93 -4.55
N CYS A 725 -22.40 -10.78 -5.61
CA CYS A 725 -22.97 -11.84 -6.43
C CYS A 725 -22.03 -12.33 -7.55
N ILE A 726 -20.96 -11.58 -7.86
CA ILE A 726 -19.98 -11.91 -8.91
C ILE A 726 -18.58 -11.92 -8.29
N GLN A 727 -18.33 -12.82 -7.33
CA GLN A 727 -17.06 -12.84 -6.60
C GLN A 727 -15.93 -13.50 -7.40
N ASP A 728 -16.28 -14.37 -8.34
CA ASP A 728 -15.41 -15.17 -9.19
C ASP A 728 -15.00 -14.47 -10.50
N LYS A 729 -15.62 -13.33 -10.86
CA LYS A 729 -15.22 -12.50 -12.02
C LYS A 729 -14.68 -11.16 -11.53
N TYR A 730 -13.41 -11.16 -11.12
CA TYR A 730 -12.74 -10.01 -10.52
C TYR A 730 -12.86 -8.74 -11.39
N GLU A 731 -12.73 -8.90 -12.70
CA GLU A 731 -12.79 -7.85 -13.71
C GLU A 731 -14.16 -7.17 -13.85
N LEU A 732 -15.25 -7.82 -13.40
CA LEU A 732 -16.61 -7.30 -13.50
C LEU A 732 -17.12 -6.64 -12.22
N ARG A 733 -16.42 -6.84 -11.09
CA ARG A 733 -16.88 -6.39 -9.77
C ARG A 733 -17.01 -4.88 -9.63
N SER A 734 -16.14 -4.14 -10.31
CA SER A 734 -16.18 -2.67 -10.37
C SER A 734 -17.47 -2.13 -10.99
N PHE A 735 -18.13 -2.93 -11.83
CA PHE A 735 -19.33 -2.53 -12.58
C PHE A 735 -20.62 -3.05 -11.96
N CYS A 736 -20.61 -4.28 -11.41
CA CYS A 736 -21.85 -4.93 -10.98
C CYS A 736 -22.44 -4.34 -9.69
N TYR A 737 -23.73 -4.00 -9.74
CA TYR A 737 -24.56 -3.73 -8.57
C TYR A 737 -25.63 -4.81 -8.43
N CYS A 738 -25.46 -5.69 -7.44
CA CYS A 738 -26.23 -6.92 -7.33
C CYS A 738 -27.71 -6.68 -6.99
N ILE A 739 -28.60 -7.36 -7.73
CA ILE A 739 -30.05 -7.37 -7.50
C ILE A 739 -30.35 -7.79 -6.05
N SER A 740 -29.70 -8.86 -5.57
CA SER A 740 -29.89 -9.38 -4.21
C SER A 740 -29.47 -8.39 -3.11
N TYR A 741 -28.41 -7.61 -3.36
CA TYR A 741 -27.97 -6.57 -2.45
C TYR A 741 -28.99 -5.42 -2.39
N HIS A 742 -29.50 -5.00 -3.55
CA HIS A 742 -30.53 -3.97 -3.65
C HIS A 742 -31.83 -4.36 -2.94
N GLN A 743 -32.30 -5.59 -3.14
CA GLN A 743 -33.49 -6.12 -2.46
C GLN A 743 -33.31 -6.14 -0.94
N LYS A 744 -32.13 -6.54 -0.46
CA LYS A 744 -31.81 -6.54 0.97
C LYS A 744 -31.87 -5.13 1.58
N LEU A 745 -31.36 -4.12 0.87
CA LEU A 745 -31.44 -2.73 1.32
C LEU A 745 -32.89 -2.24 1.37
N LYS A 746 -33.70 -2.53 0.34
CA LYS A 746 -35.14 -2.19 0.33
C LYS A 746 -35.88 -2.84 1.49
N ASN A 747 -35.64 -4.13 1.74
CA ASN A 747 -36.27 -4.86 2.84
C ASN A 747 -35.87 -4.32 4.22
N ASN A 748 -34.61 -3.91 4.39
CA ASN A 748 -34.15 -3.29 5.64
C ASN A 748 -34.76 -1.89 5.85
N GLN A 749 -34.98 -1.13 4.78
CA GLN A 749 -35.66 0.16 4.82
C GLN A 749 -37.15 0.02 5.12
N SER A 750 -37.84 -0.96 4.53
CA SER A 750 -39.25 -1.22 4.85
C SER A 750 -39.43 -1.75 6.28
N SER A 751 -38.52 -2.59 6.78
CA SER A 751 -38.56 -3.05 8.19
C SER A 751 -38.21 -1.96 9.22
N SER A 752 -37.45 -0.93 8.84
CA SER A 752 -37.19 0.22 9.73
C SER A 752 -38.34 1.22 9.76
N ILE A 753 -39.18 1.25 8.72
CA ILE A 753 -40.45 2.00 8.72
C ILE A 753 -41.51 1.28 9.59
N THR A 754 -41.50 -0.05 9.68
CA THR A 754 -42.46 -0.80 10.52
C THR A 754 -42.13 -0.77 12.03
N VAL A 755 -40.89 -0.46 12.41
CA VAL A 755 -40.47 -0.37 13.83
C VAL A 755 -40.70 1.05 14.42
N GLN A 756 -41.07 2.05 13.61
CA GLN A 756 -41.35 3.41 14.08
C GLN A 756 -42.83 3.67 14.48
N TYR A 757 -43.71 2.67 14.44
CA TYR A 757 -45.13 2.81 14.84
C TYR A 757 -45.60 1.89 15.96
N ALA A 758 -44.68 1.31 16.74
CA ALA A 758 -45.02 0.55 17.94
C ALA A 758 -43.98 0.72 19.05
N SER A 759 -43.90 1.91 19.62
CA SER A 759 -43.54 2.06 21.04
C SER A 759 -44.20 3.32 21.60
N ASN A 760 -44.94 3.10 22.68
CA ASN A 760 -45.88 4.00 23.29
C ASN A 760 -45.26 5.32 23.74
N THR A 761 -45.99 6.39 23.42
CA THR A 761 -46.29 7.52 24.30
C THR A 761 -45.84 7.33 25.75
N THR A 762 -44.79 8.04 26.14
CA THR A 762 -44.68 8.60 27.49
C THR A 762 -44.12 10.01 27.35
N VAL A 763 -45.02 10.97 27.46
CA VAL A 763 -44.72 12.39 27.57
C VAL A 763 -44.01 12.60 28.90
N ILE A 764 -42.75 13.06 28.85
CA ILE A 764 -42.12 13.73 29.99
C ILE A 764 -41.62 15.08 29.47
N ASN A 765 -42.36 16.11 29.83
CA ASN A 765 -41.94 17.50 29.76
C ASN A 765 -40.72 17.72 30.68
N SER A 766 -39.64 18.29 30.15
CA SER A 766 -38.83 19.23 30.92
C SER A 766 -38.16 20.24 30.00
N THR A 767 -38.77 21.42 29.99
CA THR A 767 -38.20 22.69 29.60
C THR A 767 -37.05 23.05 30.54
N THR A 768 -35.84 23.26 30.01
CA THR A 768 -34.95 24.29 30.59
C THR A 768 -33.98 24.84 29.54
N THR A 769 -34.27 26.07 29.15
CA THR A 769 -33.40 27.10 28.57
C THR A 769 -32.03 27.20 29.24
N ILE A 770 -30.97 27.32 28.44
CA ILE A 770 -29.81 28.16 28.80
C ILE A 770 -29.41 28.99 27.57
N LYS A 771 -29.66 30.29 27.66
CA LYS A 771 -29.11 31.36 26.82
C LYS A 771 -27.69 31.69 27.30
N ASN A 772 -26.75 31.68 26.36
CA ASN A 772 -25.85 32.77 25.93
C ASN A 772 -24.51 32.23 25.46
#